data_AF-A0A919NZA9-F1
#
_entry.id   AF-A0A919NZA9-F1
#
_cell.length_a   1.000
_cell.length_b   1.000
_cell.length_c   1.000
_cell.angle_alpha   90.00
_cell.angle_beta   90.00
_cell.angle_gamma   90.00
#
_symmetry.space_group_name_H-M   'P 1'
#
loop_
_entity.id
_entity.type
_entity.pdbx_description
1 polymer ?
#
loop_
_entity_poly.entity_id
_entity_poly.type
_entity_poly.pdbx_seq_one_letter_code
_entity_poly.pdbx_strand_id
1 'polypeptide(L)'
;MPGVVCLALVGLVPTTSAQAEDYPFRDPDLPLQTRIDDLLGRLTQDEEISLLHQFPLPVPRLGIGHFRSGTEAVHGLAWTTSPADGVVHTATATTFPQAVGLASTWDTDLLHQVGTVVGDEARGYHTTDPGMWGLNLWAPVVNLLRDPRWGRNEEGYSEDPLLTGAISTAYGKGMSGDDPFYLKTAPTLKHYLAYNNEVHRDTSNSSVPPRVLHEYDEQAFEPAISADAATGVMASYNLVNGRPATVDPTLDSTVRSWTDKTLFNVSDANAPANLVDSEDYYDTQPEADAALIKAGLDNHTVNDNNPQPTIAAVKSALAQGLLTQEDIDTAASHELSIRFRLGEFDPDGGPYAGITMDAVDTPANRELARTTAGEAMVLLKNQKNALPLDANRTNSVAVVGPLADTTYTDWYGGTPPYTVTALDGITERIGAGGTVTGTEGVDRIALKDPATGKYLSGGAGESGAAITEGATTADATAQFDVFDWGSGIVTLRSAANGKYVGYNWSGFANDQAQPNGWFVQQQFTIEDRPDGNVVLKYAGYESAYSWAPSYGKQYLTIDANGALALGAATADTATEFSRELVASGTEAAVAAAKAADVAVVVVGSQPFINGREDHDRTDIGLAAGQEALVEAVVAANPRTVVVLQTSYPDTITWLQDHVPAIVWTTHAGQETGHAVADVLFGDTNPAGRLTQTWPKSSQDLQPDLMNYDIISSGQTYLYDTTKPLYPFGYGLSYTSFRYSHLRVDKKADGTLRARVDVTNTGRRTGDEVVQLYTHQRDSRDPQPVKQLRAFDRVSLDPGQTTTVELSVPVADLAHWDVTREKWVVETSAYDVLVGASSADIRQKAVVQVKGEKIPARDLSKVTQAQNFDAYRGIELVDRSKESGTSVQTAAGSWVAFKDADLDRARTFTAAVAKADAGNGTIQVRLDSPTGRLVGTATVASTGDRYTYATVTAALDDGRGPGKGHGQGPSHGSLNGRHDVYLVFDSTVRVGDLSLGS
;
A
#
# COMPACT_ATOMS: atom_id res chain seq x y z
N MET A 1 -57.44 -48.14 -15.90
CA MET A 1 -57.06 -49.16 -16.90
C MET A 1 -55.55 -49.12 -17.10
N PRO A 2 -54.87 -50.26 -17.22
CA PRO A 2 -53.48 -50.41 -16.78
C PRO A 2 -52.45 -50.36 -17.92
N GLY A 3 -51.23 -49.95 -17.56
CA GLY A 3 -50.00 -50.71 -17.79
C GLY A 3 -49.26 -50.56 -19.13
N VAL A 4 -48.08 -49.92 -19.07
CA VAL A 4 -46.87 -50.48 -19.70
C VAL A 4 -45.70 -50.28 -18.73
N VAL A 5 -45.11 -51.41 -18.35
CA VAL A 5 -43.90 -51.59 -17.55
C VAL A 5 -42.70 -51.50 -18.50
N CYS A 6 -41.70 -50.67 -18.20
CA CYS A 6 -40.36 -50.82 -18.74
C CYS A 6 -39.38 -51.01 -17.57
N LEU A 7 -38.87 -52.24 -17.44
CA LEU A 7 -37.66 -52.56 -16.68
C LEU A 7 -36.48 -51.86 -17.36
N ALA A 8 -35.74 -51.02 -16.64
CA ALA A 8 -34.35 -50.71 -16.95
C ALA A 8 -33.48 -51.27 -15.82
N LEU A 9 -32.56 -52.16 -16.19
CA LEU A 9 -31.58 -52.76 -15.29
C LEU A 9 -30.75 -51.66 -14.62
N VAL A 10 -30.73 -51.66 -13.28
CA VAL A 10 -29.70 -50.99 -12.49
C VAL A 10 -28.40 -51.77 -12.69
N GLY A 11 -27.55 -51.30 -13.59
CA GLY A 11 -26.14 -51.66 -13.60
C GLY A 11 -25.44 -50.89 -12.49
N LEU A 12 -25.15 -51.57 -11.37
CA LEU A 12 -24.11 -51.09 -10.46
C LEU A 12 -22.80 -51.06 -11.24
N VAL A 13 -22.38 -49.87 -11.67
CA VAL A 13 -21.00 -49.62 -12.05
C VAL A 13 -20.22 -49.61 -10.74
N PRO A 14 -19.26 -50.52 -10.50
CA PRO A 14 -18.39 -50.39 -9.36
C PRO A 14 -17.60 -49.10 -9.55
N THR A 15 -17.72 -48.17 -8.61
CA THR A 15 -16.73 -47.12 -8.43
C THR A 15 -15.42 -47.81 -8.08
N THR A 16 -14.58 -48.01 -9.08
CA THR A 16 -13.18 -48.34 -8.84
C THR A 16 -12.58 -47.14 -8.15
N SER A 17 -12.40 -47.23 -6.83
CA SER A 17 -11.40 -46.43 -6.13
C SER A 17 -10.10 -46.66 -6.89
N ALA A 18 -9.58 -45.65 -7.58
CA ALA A 18 -8.24 -45.73 -8.13
C ALA A 18 -7.33 -46.09 -6.95
N GLN A 19 -6.69 -47.26 -7.00
CA GLN A 19 -5.56 -47.52 -6.12
C GLN A 19 -4.58 -46.38 -6.37
N ALA A 20 -4.24 -45.61 -5.34
CA ALA A 20 -3.12 -44.68 -5.44
C ALA A 20 -1.90 -45.52 -5.84
N GLU A 21 -1.40 -45.32 -7.06
CA GLU A 21 -0.09 -45.85 -7.40
C GLU A 21 0.92 -45.19 -6.45
N ASP A 22 1.83 -45.98 -5.88
CA ASP A 22 2.93 -45.50 -5.04
C ASP A 22 3.94 -44.76 -5.94
N TYR A 23 3.60 -43.52 -6.32
CA TYR A 23 4.49 -42.65 -7.06
C TYR A 23 5.59 -42.08 -6.15
N PRO A 24 6.87 -42.03 -6.60
CA PRO A 24 7.95 -41.42 -5.81
C PRO A 24 7.66 -39.99 -5.36
N PHE A 25 7.00 -39.16 -6.18
CA PHE A 25 6.65 -37.81 -5.74
C PHE A 25 5.72 -37.76 -4.52
N ARG A 26 5.02 -38.85 -4.17
CA ARG A 26 4.16 -38.95 -2.97
C ARG A 26 4.90 -39.50 -1.74
N ASP A 27 6.18 -39.84 -1.85
CA ASP A 27 6.98 -40.34 -0.72
C ASP A 27 7.65 -39.17 0.01
N PRO A 28 7.19 -38.78 1.22
CA PRO A 28 7.77 -37.67 1.98
C PRO A 28 9.18 -37.96 2.51
N ASP A 29 9.65 -39.20 2.48
CA ASP A 29 11.02 -39.56 2.89
C ASP A 29 12.07 -39.25 1.80
N LEU A 30 11.64 -38.90 0.57
CA LEU A 30 12.53 -38.49 -0.52
C LEU A 30 12.87 -36.99 -0.46
N PRO A 31 14.08 -36.58 -0.91
CA PRO A 31 14.41 -35.16 -1.04
C PRO A 31 13.41 -34.42 -1.92
N LEU A 32 13.04 -33.19 -1.52
CA LEU A 32 12.05 -32.37 -2.23
C LEU A 32 12.32 -32.29 -3.74
N GLN A 33 13.55 -31.99 -4.14
CA GLN A 33 13.89 -31.89 -5.57
C GLN A 33 13.65 -33.21 -6.32
N THR A 34 13.95 -34.36 -5.70
CA THR A 34 13.68 -35.67 -6.31
C THR A 34 12.18 -35.90 -6.53
N ARG A 35 11.33 -35.42 -5.61
CA ARG A 35 9.87 -35.50 -5.75
C ARG A 35 9.36 -34.57 -6.85
N ILE A 36 9.90 -33.35 -6.94
CA ILE A 36 9.59 -32.39 -8.00
C ILE A 36 9.99 -32.95 -9.36
N ASP A 37 11.23 -33.42 -9.53
CA ASP A 37 11.75 -33.96 -10.78
C ASP A 37 10.92 -35.17 -11.27
N ASP A 38 10.53 -36.06 -10.35
CA ASP A 38 9.66 -37.20 -10.68
C ASP A 38 8.27 -36.74 -11.13
N LEU A 39 7.69 -35.70 -10.51
CA LEU A 39 6.40 -35.16 -10.93
C LEU A 39 6.50 -34.45 -12.30
N LEU A 40 7.46 -33.56 -12.49
CA LEU A 40 7.69 -32.86 -13.76
C LEU A 40 7.87 -33.86 -14.92
N GLY A 41 8.69 -34.90 -14.73
CA GLY A 41 8.92 -35.96 -15.72
C GLY A 41 7.67 -36.79 -16.08
N ARG A 42 6.57 -36.63 -15.32
CA ARG A 42 5.29 -37.30 -15.58
C ARG A 42 4.26 -36.38 -16.22
N LEU A 43 4.43 -35.06 -16.20
CA LEU A 43 3.49 -34.10 -16.78
C LEU A 43 3.56 -34.13 -18.31
N THR A 44 2.43 -33.86 -18.96
CA THR A 44 2.45 -33.46 -20.37
C THR A 44 2.86 -31.99 -20.44
N GLN A 45 3.37 -31.55 -21.58
CA GLN A 45 3.78 -30.16 -21.76
C GLN A 45 2.64 -29.17 -21.48
N ASP A 46 1.38 -29.49 -21.81
CA ASP A 46 0.25 -28.59 -21.54
C ASP A 46 -0.09 -28.53 -20.04
N GLU A 47 0.02 -29.64 -19.31
CA GLU A 47 -0.19 -29.67 -17.86
C GLU A 47 0.94 -28.95 -17.13
N GLU A 48 2.19 -29.12 -17.55
CA GLU A 48 3.35 -28.41 -17.02
C GLU A 48 3.28 -26.91 -17.27
N ILE A 49 3.05 -26.48 -18.51
CA ILE A 49 2.92 -25.04 -18.82
C ILE A 49 1.74 -24.42 -18.07
N SER A 50 0.68 -25.19 -17.80
CA SER A 50 -0.46 -24.66 -17.04
C SER A 50 -0.12 -24.27 -15.60
N LEU A 51 0.95 -24.82 -15.00
CA LEU A 51 1.47 -24.42 -13.68
C LEU A 51 1.84 -22.93 -13.66
N LEU A 52 2.28 -22.38 -14.79
CA LEU A 52 2.63 -20.98 -14.90
C LEU A 52 1.39 -20.06 -14.90
N HIS A 53 0.17 -20.57 -14.80
CA HIS A 53 -1.07 -19.78 -14.74
C HIS A 53 -1.67 -19.78 -13.32
N GLN A 54 -2.38 -18.72 -12.94
CA GLN A 54 -3.02 -18.61 -11.61
C GLN A 54 -4.03 -19.73 -11.26
N PHE A 55 -4.57 -20.40 -12.29
CA PHE A 55 -5.39 -21.61 -12.21
C PHE A 55 -4.80 -22.69 -13.12
N PRO A 56 -3.85 -23.51 -12.66
CA PRO A 56 -3.35 -24.63 -13.43
C PRO A 56 -4.43 -25.67 -13.74
N LEU A 57 -4.19 -26.44 -14.80
CA LEU A 57 -5.04 -27.57 -15.15
C LEU A 57 -4.91 -28.66 -14.07
N PRO A 58 -6.02 -29.25 -13.59
CA PRO A 58 -5.93 -30.43 -12.75
C PRO A 58 -5.35 -31.59 -13.57
N VAL A 59 -4.71 -32.55 -12.89
CA VAL A 59 -4.14 -33.75 -13.53
C VAL A 59 -4.79 -35.01 -12.95
N PRO A 60 -6.04 -35.36 -13.34
CA PRO A 60 -6.77 -36.48 -12.76
C PRO A 60 -6.04 -37.83 -12.88
N ARG A 61 -5.26 -38.02 -13.95
CA ARG A 61 -4.47 -39.24 -14.18
C ARG A 61 -3.36 -39.45 -13.13
N LEU A 62 -2.89 -38.38 -12.48
CA LEU A 62 -1.91 -38.42 -11.38
C LEU A 62 -2.56 -38.18 -10.01
N GLY A 63 -3.89 -37.98 -9.99
CA GLY A 63 -4.64 -37.64 -8.78
C GLY A 63 -4.28 -36.28 -8.21
N ILE A 64 -4.03 -35.29 -9.07
CA ILE A 64 -3.70 -33.90 -8.70
C ILE A 64 -4.92 -33.03 -8.97
N GLY A 65 -5.35 -32.27 -7.97
CA GLY A 65 -6.52 -31.40 -8.02
C GLY A 65 -6.22 -30.03 -8.63
N HIS A 66 -7.19 -29.13 -8.51
CA HIS A 66 -6.97 -27.71 -8.79
C HIS A 66 -6.06 -27.11 -7.72
N PHE A 67 -5.21 -26.19 -8.15
CA PHE A 67 -4.49 -25.28 -7.29
C PHE A 67 -4.92 -23.86 -7.66
N ARG A 68 -4.91 -22.96 -6.67
CA ARG A 68 -5.17 -21.54 -6.87
C ARG A 68 -3.97 -20.78 -6.34
N SER A 69 -3.28 -20.07 -7.24
CA SER A 69 -2.36 -19.01 -6.89
C SER A 69 -3.19 -17.77 -6.54
N GLY A 70 -3.25 -17.43 -5.26
CA GLY A 70 -3.93 -16.21 -4.79
C GLY A 70 -5.23 -16.41 -4.02
N THR A 71 -5.17 -16.04 -2.74
CA THR A 71 -6.30 -15.75 -1.86
C THR A 71 -5.93 -14.54 -1.01
N GLU A 72 -6.83 -13.58 -0.89
CA GLU A 72 -6.54 -12.31 -0.21
C GLU A 72 -6.59 -12.44 1.31
N ALA A 73 -5.65 -11.80 2.00
CA ALA A 73 -5.44 -11.99 3.44
C ALA A 73 -4.78 -10.79 4.15
N VAL A 74 -5.06 -9.55 3.75
CA VAL A 74 -4.34 -8.35 4.23
C VAL A 74 -4.49 -8.14 5.74
N HIS A 75 -5.70 -8.29 6.29
CA HIS A 75 -6.00 -8.08 7.72
C HIS A 75 -7.02 -9.10 8.29
N GLY A 76 -6.99 -10.30 7.73
CA GLY A 76 -8.02 -11.34 7.91
C GLY A 76 -8.18 -12.11 6.61
N LEU A 77 -8.69 -13.34 6.64
CA LEU A 77 -9.00 -14.05 5.40
C LEU A 77 -10.13 -13.32 4.67
N ALA A 78 -9.89 -12.90 3.43
CA ALA A 78 -10.78 -11.99 2.72
C ALA A 78 -11.60 -12.69 1.63
N TRP A 79 -11.01 -12.93 0.46
CA TRP A 79 -11.73 -13.50 -0.67
C TRP A 79 -10.80 -14.20 -1.66
N THR A 80 -11.41 -15.00 -2.53
CA THR A 80 -10.78 -15.70 -3.66
C THR A 80 -11.68 -15.58 -4.88
N THR A 81 -11.24 -16.04 -6.05
CA THR A 81 -12.06 -16.13 -7.27
C THR A 81 -12.35 -17.59 -7.61
N SER A 82 -13.57 -17.83 -8.11
CA SER A 82 -14.03 -19.16 -8.46
C SER A 82 -13.26 -19.71 -9.66
N PRO A 83 -12.74 -20.95 -9.58
CA PRO A 83 -12.12 -21.62 -10.73
C PRO A 83 -13.13 -21.97 -11.83
N ALA A 84 -14.44 -21.91 -11.57
CA ALA A 84 -15.48 -22.28 -12.55
C ALA A 84 -15.91 -21.12 -13.45
N ASP A 85 -16.00 -19.91 -12.89
CA ASP A 85 -16.58 -18.73 -13.54
C ASP A 85 -15.88 -17.40 -13.21
N GLY A 86 -14.80 -17.40 -12.43
CA GLY A 86 -14.03 -16.20 -12.08
C GLY A 86 -14.72 -15.28 -11.06
N VAL A 87 -15.89 -15.65 -10.54
CA VAL A 87 -16.66 -14.84 -9.59
C VAL A 87 -15.93 -14.74 -8.24
N VAL A 88 -15.97 -13.57 -7.60
CA VAL A 88 -15.40 -13.35 -6.27
C VAL A 88 -16.24 -14.07 -5.20
N HIS A 89 -15.56 -14.81 -4.32
CA HIS A 89 -16.13 -15.44 -3.13
C HIS A 89 -15.47 -14.89 -1.87
N THR A 90 -16.26 -14.25 -1.02
CA THR A 90 -15.79 -13.64 0.23
C THR A 90 -15.96 -14.60 1.41
N ALA A 91 -14.92 -14.74 2.22
CA ALA A 91 -14.92 -15.51 3.45
C ALA A 91 -15.72 -14.78 4.52
N THR A 92 -16.38 -15.52 5.41
CA THR A 92 -16.97 -15.01 6.65
C THR A 92 -16.07 -15.45 7.81
N ALA A 93 -15.12 -14.60 8.16
CA ALA A 93 -13.98 -14.95 9.01
C ALA A 93 -13.55 -13.76 9.88
N THR A 94 -12.64 -13.97 10.82
CA THR A 94 -12.22 -12.91 11.75
C THR A 94 -11.59 -11.75 10.99
N THR A 95 -12.06 -10.52 11.23
CA THR A 95 -11.53 -9.30 10.59
C THR A 95 -10.89 -8.40 11.63
N PHE A 96 -9.58 -8.17 11.47
CA PHE A 96 -8.76 -7.33 12.34
C PHE A 96 -8.79 -5.86 11.87
N PRO A 97 -8.19 -4.91 12.63
CA PRO A 97 -7.95 -3.58 12.09
C PRO A 97 -7.18 -3.64 10.78
N GLN A 98 -7.44 -2.71 9.86
CA GLN A 98 -6.68 -2.55 8.61
C GLN A 98 -5.16 -2.47 8.86
N ALA A 99 -4.35 -2.82 7.86
CA ALA A 99 -2.90 -3.03 7.98
C ALA A 99 -2.13 -1.89 8.66
N VAL A 100 -2.40 -0.64 8.32
CA VAL A 100 -1.79 0.52 9.00
C VAL A 100 -2.11 0.56 10.51
N GLY A 101 -3.27 0.05 10.91
CA GLY A 101 -3.68 -0.15 12.31
C GLY A 101 -2.93 -1.30 12.97
N LEU A 102 -2.75 -2.42 12.27
CA LEU A 102 -1.90 -3.53 12.73
C LEU A 102 -0.47 -3.05 13.04
N ALA A 103 0.13 -2.28 12.13
CA ALA A 103 1.45 -1.70 12.36
C ALA A 103 1.49 -0.67 13.50
N SER A 104 0.37 0.02 13.76
CA SER A 104 0.27 1.01 14.83
C SER A 104 0.34 0.40 16.24
N THR A 105 0.22 -0.92 16.36
CA THR A 105 0.48 -1.66 17.62
C THR A 105 1.97 -1.67 18.00
N TRP A 106 2.88 -1.60 17.00
CA TRP A 106 4.33 -1.77 17.18
C TRP A 106 4.70 -3.03 17.97
N ASP A 107 3.92 -4.11 17.80
CA ASP A 107 4.04 -5.34 18.58
C ASP A 107 4.16 -6.57 17.66
N THR A 108 5.39 -6.98 17.39
CA THR A 108 5.66 -8.13 16.53
C THR A 108 5.08 -9.44 17.06
N ASP A 109 4.96 -9.60 18.39
CA ASP A 109 4.41 -10.83 18.97
C ASP A 109 2.90 -10.90 18.77
N LEU A 110 2.22 -9.75 18.86
CA LEU A 110 0.80 -9.64 18.53
C LEU A 110 0.56 -9.92 17.04
N LEU A 111 1.35 -9.35 16.13
CA LEU A 111 1.16 -9.59 14.70
C LEU A 111 1.48 -11.03 14.28
N HIS A 112 2.38 -11.71 14.98
CA HIS A 112 2.56 -13.15 14.81
C HIS A 112 1.29 -13.93 15.18
N GLN A 113 0.60 -13.56 16.27
CA GLN A 113 -0.66 -14.19 16.67
C GLN A 113 -1.79 -13.89 15.67
N VAL A 114 -1.87 -12.66 15.18
CA VAL A 114 -2.84 -12.27 14.14
C VAL A 114 -2.59 -13.09 12.87
N GLY A 115 -1.35 -13.18 12.39
CA GLY A 115 -0.99 -14.03 11.24
C GLY A 115 -1.31 -15.52 11.47
N THR A 116 -1.12 -16.01 12.70
CA THR A 116 -1.45 -17.40 13.08
C THR A 116 -2.94 -17.68 12.89
N VAL A 117 -3.82 -16.80 13.37
CA VAL A 117 -5.27 -16.91 13.17
C VAL A 117 -5.62 -16.89 11.69
N VAL A 118 -5.07 -15.95 10.91
CA VAL A 118 -5.35 -15.86 9.47
C VAL A 118 -4.92 -17.13 8.73
N GLY A 119 -3.75 -17.70 9.06
CA GLY A 119 -3.31 -18.97 8.50
C GLY A 119 -4.20 -20.16 8.88
N ASP A 120 -4.69 -20.20 10.13
CA ASP A 120 -5.60 -21.26 10.60
C ASP A 120 -6.98 -21.16 9.92
N GLU A 121 -7.52 -19.94 9.78
CA GLU A 121 -8.80 -19.72 9.10
C GLU A 121 -8.71 -20.03 7.60
N ALA A 122 -7.59 -19.69 6.94
CA ALA A 122 -7.30 -20.09 5.56
C ALA A 122 -7.30 -21.61 5.39
N ARG A 123 -6.64 -22.35 6.31
CA ARG A 123 -6.68 -23.82 6.33
C ARG A 123 -8.10 -24.34 6.56
N GLY A 124 -8.86 -23.73 7.47
CA GLY A 124 -10.25 -24.09 7.72
C GLY A 124 -11.10 -24.02 6.45
N TYR A 125 -11.05 -22.90 5.73
CA TYR A 125 -11.74 -22.72 4.45
C TYR A 125 -11.25 -23.67 3.36
N HIS A 126 -9.93 -23.89 3.29
CA HIS A 126 -9.34 -24.86 2.36
C HIS A 126 -9.90 -26.26 2.53
N THR A 127 -10.21 -26.72 3.76
CA THR A 127 -10.82 -28.05 3.95
C THR A 127 -12.22 -28.19 3.36
N THR A 128 -12.95 -27.08 3.16
CA THR A 128 -14.31 -27.10 2.61
C THR A 128 -14.31 -27.23 1.09
N ASP A 129 -13.40 -26.53 0.43
CA ASP A 129 -13.19 -26.57 -1.01
C ASP A 129 -11.74 -26.19 -1.34
N PRO A 130 -10.82 -27.19 -1.42
CA PRO A 130 -9.42 -26.96 -1.75
C PRO A 130 -9.18 -26.34 -3.12
N GLY A 131 -10.13 -26.50 -4.06
CA GLY A 131 -10.02 -25.96 -5.41
C GLY A 131 -10.38 -24.48 -5.50
N MET A 132 -11.20 -23.98 -4.57
CA MET A 132 -11.60 -22.57 -4.49
C MET A 132 -10.68 -21.77 -3.56
N TRP A 133 -10.41 -22.30 -2.36
CA TRP A 133 -9.62 -21.62 -1.33
C TRP A 133 -8.16 -22.04 -1.41
N GLY A 134 -7.36 -21.27 -2.15
CA GLY A 134 -5.92 -21.49 -2.25
C GLY A 134 -5.19 -21.16 -0.94
N LEU A 135 -4.05 -21.82 -0.73
CA LEU A 135 -3.19 -21.55 0.43
C LEU A 135 -1.98 -20.67 0.09
N ASN A 136 -1.85 -20.23 -1.17
CA ASN A 136 -0.96 -19.13 -1.52
C ASN A 136 -1.70 -17.81 -1.28
N LEU A 137 -1.29 -17.09 -0.23
CA LEU A 137 -1.97 -15.90 0.25
C LEU A 137 -1.28 -14.64 -0.26
N TRP A 138 -2.02 -13.73 -0.89
CA TRP A 138 -1.48 -12.48 -1.43
C TRP A 138 -1.44 -11.37 -0.38
N ALA A 139 -0.64 -11.61 0.65
CA ALA A 139 -0.38 -10.69 1.74
C ALA A 139 0.98 -11.01 2.37
N PRO A 140 1.62 -10.06 3.06
CA PRO A 140 1.21 -8.66 3.23
C PRO A 140 1.57 -7.70 2.07
N VAL A 141 0.92 -6.53 2.07
CA VAL A 141 1.34 -5.36 1.27
C VAL A 141 2.45 -4.64 2.02
N VAL A 142 3.64 -4.56 1.43
CA VAL A 142 4.83 -3.97 2.07
C VAL A 142 5.29 -2.69 1.41
N ASN A 143 4.60 -2.19 0.38
CA ASN A 143 4.93 -0.89 -0.20
C ASN A 143 4.87 0.21 0.87
N LEU A 144 5.85 1.11 0.84
CA LEU A 144 6.03 2.11 1.89
C LEU A 144 5.04 3.26 1.73
N LEU A 145 4.54 3.78 2.84
CA LEU A 145 3.54 4.85 2.87
C LEU A 145 4.16 6.24 2.58
N ARG A 146 4.85 6.37 1.44
CA ARG A 146 5.63 7.55 1.05
C ARG A 146 4.76 8.81 0.93
N ASP A 147 3.60 8.69 0.28
CA ASP A 147 2.67 9.79 0.06
C ASP A 147 1.29 9.44 0.64
N PRO A 148 0.70 10.27 1.52
CA PRO A 148 -0.59 9.99 2.15
C PRO A 148 -1.78 10.07 1.18
N ARG A 149 -1.55 10.51 -0.07
CA ARG A 149 -2.57 10.53 -1.13
C ARG A 149 -2.67 9.22 -1.89
N TRP A 150 -1.71 8.29 -1.73
CA TRP A 150 -1.78 7.00 -2.40
C TRP A 150 -3.09 6.28 -2.05
N GLY A 151 -3.83 5.85 -3.07
CA GLY A 151 -5.16 5.24 -2.91
C GLY A 151 -5.15 3.94 -2.09
N ARG A 152 -4.04 3.20 -2.04
CA ARG A 152 -3.91 1.98 -1.23
C ARG A 152 -3.03 2.18 0.01
N ASN A 153 -2.86 3.42 0.46
CA ASN A 153 -2.07 3.75 1.65
C ASN A 153 -2.56 2.97 2.89
N GLU A 154 -3.85 2.64 2.98
CA GLU A 154 -4.38 1.87 4.10
C GLU A 154 -3.84 0.44 4.22
N GLU A 155 -3.45 -0.17 3.09
CA GLU A 155 -3.00 -1.56 3.03
C GLU A 155 -1.53 -1.72 3.44
N GLY A 156 -0.74 -0.65 3.36
CA GLY A 156 0.66 -0.68 3.79
C GLY A 156 0.81 -0.48 5.29
N TYR A 157 2.01 -0.80 5.81
CA TYR A 157 2.27 -0.75 7.25
C TYR A 157 2.84 0.59 7.72
N SER A 158 3.81 1.16 7.00
CA SER A 158 4.55 2.34 7.47
C SER A 158 5.25 3.09 6.33
N GLU A 159 5.55 4.38 6.56
CA GLU A 159 6.53 5.13 5.74
C GLU A 159 7.99 4.74 6.05
N ASP A 160 8.22 3.83 7.01
CA ASP A 160 9.55 3.40 7.46
C ASP A 160 9.85 1.94 7.06
N PRO A 161 10.99 1.66 6.38
CA PRO A 161 11.37 0.30 6.00
C PRO A 161 11.55 -0.67 7.16
N LEU A 162 12.13 -0.23 8.28
CA LEU A 162 12.39 -1.13 9.42
C LEU A 162 11.06 -1.57 10.06
N LEU A 163 10.14 -0.63 10.29
CA LEU A 163 8.85 -0.96 10.87
C LEU A 163 8.04 -1.85 9.92
N THR A 164 7.95 -1.49 8.63
CA THR A 164 7.27 -2.32 7.62
C THR A 164 7.86 -3.74 7.57
N GLY A 165 9.18 -3.87 7.52
CA GLY A 165 9.85 -5.17 7.50
C GLY A 165 9.62 -6.00 8.78
N ALA A 166 9.64 -5.38 9.96
CA ALA A 166 9.40 -6.07 11.23
C ALA A 166 7.96 -6.60 11.33
N ILE A 167 6.98 -5.76 10.99
CA ILE A 167 5.55 -6.10 11.05
C ILE A 167 5.20 -7.16 10.00
N SER A 168 5.66 -7.00 8.76
CA SER A 168 5.41 -7.96 7.68
C SER A 168 6.04 -9.32 7.95
N THR A 169 7.26 -9.34 8.52
CA THR A 169 7.94 -10.58 8.94
C THR A 169 7.14 -11.32 10.00
N ALA A 170 6.67 -10.62 11.03
CA ALA A 170 5.89 -11.23 12.11
C ALA A 170 4.56 -11.82 11.59
N TYR A 171 3.81 -11.04 10.81
CA TYR A 171 2.55 -11.46 10.23
C TYR A 171 2.72 -12.66 9.27
N GLY A 172 3.71 -12.58 8.38
CA GLY A 172 4.06 -13.67 7.44
C GLY A 172 4.50 -14.96 8.15
N LYS A 173 5.27 -14.86 9.24
CA LYS A 173 5.64 -16.03 10.06
C LYS A 173 4.43 -16.69 10.73
N GLY A 174 3.53 -15.89 11.30
CA GLY A 174 2.29 -16.42 11.85
C GLY A 174 1.48 -17.19 10.82
N MET A 175 1.33 -16.64 9.62
CA MET A 175 0.58 -17.26 8.52
C MET A 175 1.26 -18.54 8.01
N SER A 176 2.58 -18.52 7.81
CA SER A 176 3.36 -19.65 7.27
C SER A 176 3.57 -20.79 8.28
N GLY A 177 3.49 -20.51 9.59
CA GLY A 177 3.66 -21.51 10.65
C GLY A 177 5.13 -21.83 10.95
N ASP A 178 5.34 -22.55 12.06
CA ASP A 178 6.67 -22.78 12.65
C ASP A 178 7.40 -24.03 12.14
N ASP A 179 6.80 -24.83 11.26
CA ASP A 179 7.46 -26.04 10.76
C ASP A 179 8.64 -25.68 9.83
N PRO A 180 9.83 -26.28 10.00
CA PRO A 180 11.01 -25.92 9.22
C PRO A 180 10.94 -26.30 7.74
N PHE A 181 10.05 -27.21 7.36
CA PHE A 181 9.83 -27.65 5.99
C PHE A 181 8.42 -27.30 5.50
N TYR A 182 7.40 -27.72 6.26
CA TYR A 182 6.00 -27.56 5.90
C TYR A 182 5.52 -26.13 6.10
N LEU A 183 4.60 -25.73 5.24
CA LEU A 183 3.94 -24.43 5.27
C LEU A 183 2.50 -24.61 5.72
N LYS A 184 2.06 -23.86 6.74
CA LYS A 184 0.65 -23.71 7.06
C LYS A 184 -0.04 -22.98 5.91
N THR A 185 0.48 -21.83 5.49
CA THR A 185 0.12 -21.17 4.22
C THR A 185 1.39 -20.67 3.54
N ALA A 186 1.27 -20.17 2.32
CA ALA A 186 2.36 -19.65 1.50
C ALA A 186 2.15 -18.16 1.23
N PRO A 187 2.56 -17.24 2.13
CA PRO A 187 2.39 -15.79 1.94
C PRO A 187 3.23 -15.25 0.78
N THR A 188 2.71 -14.31 0.02
CA THR A 188 3.40 -13.61 -1.07
C THR A 188 3.39 -12.11 -0.80
N LEU A 189 4.57 -11.49 -0.69
CA LEU A 189 4.68 -10.04 -0.47
C LEU A 189 4.26 -9.28 -1.73
N LYS A 190 3.61 -8.13 -1.58
CA LYS A 190 3.23 -7.29 -2.72
C LYS A 190 3.41 -5.79 -2.45
N HIS A 191 3.66 -4.96 -3.45
CA HIS A 191 3.84 -5.22 -4.88
C HIS A 191 5.24 -4.78 -5.28
N TYR A 192 6.05 -5.71 -5.76
CA TYR A 192 7.47 -5.53 -6.09
C TYR A 192 7.61 -4.87 -7.48
N LEU A 193 7.99 -3.60 -7.60
CA LEU A 193 8.36 -2.68 -6.53
C LEU A 193 7.99 -1.22 -6.84
N ALA A 194 8.23 -0.34 -5.85
CA ALA A 194 8.03 1.12 -5.96
C ALA A 194 6.63 1.50 -6.50
N TYR A 195 5.62 0.80 -5.97
CA TYR A 195 4.22 0.95 -6.33
C TYR A 195 3.47 1.71 -5.24
N ASN A 196 3.32 3.02 -5.43
CA ASN A 196 2.62 3.91 -4.49
C ASN A 196 1.76 4.97 -5.22
N ASN A 197 1.16 4.59 -6.35
CA ASN A 197 0.16 5.37 -7.08
C ASN A 197 -0.84 4.43 -7.76
N GLU A 198 -2.09 4.85 -7.87
CA GLU A 198 -3.16 4.05 -8.48
C GLU A 198 -3.54 4.59 -9.86
N VAL A 199 -3.56 5.91 -10.03
CA VAL A 199 -3.94 6.52 -11.31
C VAL A 199 -2.86 6.22 -12.35
N HIS A 200 -3.27 5.64 -13.48
CA HIS A 200 -2.38 5.18 -14.56
C HIS A 200 -1.33 4.17 -14.08
N ARG A 201 -1.64 3.37 -13.04
CA ARG A 201 -0.70 2.44 -12.39
C ARG A 201 0.08 1.52 -13.34
N ASP A 202 -0.50 1.12 -14.46
CA ASP A 202 0.10 0.24 -15.47
C ASP A 202 1.02 0.98 -16.47
N THR A 203 0.87 2.29 -16.61
CA THR A 203 1.63 3.09 -17.59
C THR A 203 2.48 4.18 -16.95
N SER A 204 2.33 4.37 -15.64
CA SER A 204 3.11 5.28 -14.83
C SER A 204 4.54 4.78 -14.63
N ASN A 205 5.50 5.72 -14.61
CA ASN A 205 6.92 5.41 -14.40
C ASN A 205 7.42 5.94 -13.05
N SER A 206 7.76 5.02 -12.15
CA SER A 206 8.45 5.28 -10.90
C SER A 206 9.95 5.47 -11.20
N SER A 207 10.38 6.73 -11.34
CA SER A 207 11.82 7.07 -11.45
C SER A 207 12.48 7.02 -10.07
N VAL A 208 13.12 5.90 -9.76
CA VAL A 208 13.76 5.60 -8.48
C VAL A 208 15.29 5.60 -8.62
N PRO A 209 16.00 6.64 -8.11
CA PRO A 209 17.47 6.65 -8.13
C PRO A 209 18.06 5.49 -7.30
N PRO A 210 19.28 5.02 -7.63
CA PRO A 210 19.87 3.83 -6.99
C PRO A 210 19.91 3.87 -5.47
N ARG A 211 20.15 5.05 -4.86
CA ARG A 211 20.11 5.17 -3.39
C ARG A 211 18.73 4.92 -2.83
N VAL A 212 17.67 5.46 -3.44
CA VAL A 212 16.30 5.26 -2.97
C VAL A 212 15.90 3.81 -3.17
N LEU A 213 16.22 3.23 -4.33
CA LEU A 213 15.94 1.84 -4.64
C LEU A 213 16.50 0.90 -3.55
N HIS A 214 17.80 1.00 -3.28
CA HIS A 214 18.49 0.11 -2.34
C HIS A 214 18.22 0.46 -0.87
N GLU A 215 18.14 1.73 -0.50
CA GLU A 215 18.02 2.16 0.90
C GLU A 215 16.57 2.24 1.41
N TYR A 216 15.57 2.18 0.53
CA TYR A 216 14.17 2.38 0.88
C TYR A 216 13.25 1.31 0.29
N ASP A 217 13.09 1.25 -1.04
CA ASP A 217 12.09 0.36 -1.67
C ASP A 217 12.41 -1.13 -1.49
N GLU A 218 13.65 -1.57 -1.75
CA GLU A 218 14.07 -2.97 -1.55
C GLU A 218 14.01 -3.39 -0.08
N GLN A 219 14.32 -2.45 0.84
CA GLN A 219 14.35 -2.69 2.28
C GLN A 219 12.98 -2.99 2.89
N ALA A 220 11.90 -2.72 2.16
CA ALA A 220 10.56 -3.12 2.59
C ALA A 220 10.28 -4.63 2.37
N PHE A 221 11.00 -5.27 1.44
CA PHE A 221 10.82 -6.68 1.06
C PHE A 221 11.89 -7.58 1.66
N GLU A 222 13.16 -7.14 1.61
CA GLU A 222 14.33 -7.95 1.99
C GLU A 222 14.20 -8.60 3.38
N PRO A 223 13.74 -7.91 4.46
CA PRO A 223 13.67 -8.52 5.79
C PRO A 223 12.75 -9.74 5.86
N ALA A 224 11.56 -9.66 5.26
CA ALA A 224 10.58 -10.75 5.32
C ALA A 224 10.96 -11.93 4.43
N ILE A 225 11.57 -11.68 3.26
CA ILE A 225 12.11 -12.74 2.40
C ILE A 225 13.31 -13.42 3.08
N SER A 226 14.25 -12.64 3.61
CA SER A 226 15.45 -13.16 4.30
C SER A 226 15.11 -13.98 5.56
N ALA A 227 13.97 -13.68 6.18
CA ALA A 227 13.47 -14.41 7.34
C ALA A 227 12.67 -15.66 6.96
N ASP A 228 12.44 -15.97 5.68
CA ASP A 228 11.50 -17.00 5.20
C ASP A 228 10.07 -16.79 5.74
N ALA A 229 9.63 -15.54 5.86
CA ALA A 229 8.27 -15.19 6.29
C ALA A 229 7.28 -15.14 5.12
N ALA A 230 7.79 -15.13 3.89
CA ALA A 230 7.03 -15.20 2.66
C ALA A 230 7.71 -16.16 1.68
N THR A 231 6.94 -16.66 0.73
CA THR A 231 7.35 -17.66 -0.27
C THR A 231 7.59 -17.06 -1.65
N GLY A 232 7.55 -15.74 -1.79
CA GLY A 232 7.82 -15.03 -3.04
C GLY A 232 7.30 -13.60 -2.99
N VAL A 233 7.44 -12.91 -4.11
CA VAL A 233 6.89 -11.57 -4.32
C VAL A 233 5.89 -11.54 -5.47
N MET A 234 4.94 -10.62 -5.41
CA MET A 234 4.06 -10.27 -6.51
C MET A 234 4.64 -9.04 -7.22
N ALA A 235 4.94 -9.15 -8.52
CA ALA A 235 5.42 -8.01 -9.30
C ALA A 235 4.30 -6.96 -9.49
N SER A 236 4.64 -5.67 -9.39
CA SER A 236 3.70 -4.56 -9.52
C SER A 236 3.29 -4.26 -10.97
N TYR A 237 2.33 -3.34 -11.13
CA TYR A 237 1.85 -2.86 -12.44
C TYR A 237 2.79 -1.85 -13.12
N ASN A 238 3.43 -0.99 -12.34
CA ASN A 238 4.09 0.20 -12.86
C ASN A 238 5.39 -0.13 -13.60
N LEU A 239 5.87 0.86 -14.34
CA LEU A 239 7.24 0.88 -14.82
C LEU A 239 8.13 1.36 -13.68
N VAL A 240 9.25 0.68 -13.46
CA VAL A 240 10.33 1.13 -12.56
C VAL A 240 11.50 1.53 -13.42
N ASN A 241 11.87 2.80 -13.35
CA ASN A 241 12.91 3.37 -14.22
C ASN A 241 12.68 3.01 -15.70
N GLY A 242 11.43 3.11 -16.18
CA GLY A 242 11.00 2.88 -17.57
C GLY A 242 10.89 1.43 -18.02
N ARG A 243 11.07 0.44 -17.13
CA ARG A 243 10.84 -0.98 -17.42
C ARG A 243 9.60 -1.48 -16.64
N PRO A 244 8.66 -2.20 -17.27
CA PRO A 244 7.56 -2.84 -16.53
C PRO A 244 8.10 -3.77 -15.44
N ALA A 245 7.54 -3.69 -14.22
CA ALA A 245 8.05 -4.47 -13.09
C ALA A 245 7.92 -5.99 -13.28
N THR A 246 6.98 -6.44 -14.12
CA THR A 246 6.77 -7.85 -14.49
C THR A 246 7.92 -8.46 -15.31
N VAL A 247 8.78 -7.62 -15.90
CA VAL A 247 9.99 -8.06 -16.63
C VAL A 247 11.27 -7.54 -15.99
N ASP A 248 11.21 -7.13 -14.72
CA ASP A 248 12.40 -6.65 -14.01
C ASP A 248 13.33 -7.81 -13.60
N PRO A 249 14.59 -7.84 -14.05
CA PRO A 249 15.51 -8.95 -13.80
C PRO A 249 15.95 -9.07 -12.32
N THR A 250 15.60 -8.11 -11.47
CA THR A 250 15.84 -8.20 -10.02
C THR A 250 14.95 -9.24 -9.34
N LEU A 251 13.85 -9.67 -9.97
CA LEU A 251 13.04 -10.80 -9.51
C LEU A 251 13.86 -12.10 -9.47
N ASP A 252 14.68 -12.38 -10.50
CA ASP A 252 15.54 -13.57 -10.54
C ASP A 252 16.88 -13.37 -9.82
N SER A 253 17.41 -12.15 -9.81
CA SER A 253 18.72 -11.86 -9.21
C SER A 253 18.62 -11.41 -7.75
N THR A 254 18.21 -10.17 -7.50
CA THR A 254 18.17 -9.57 -6.16
C THR A 254 17.25 -10.33 -5.20
N VAL A 255 15.97 -10.54 -5.57
CA VAL A 255 14.97 -11.12 -4.67
C VAL A 255 15.33 -12.55 -4.26
N ARG A 256 15.75 -13.38 -5.23
CA ARG A 256 16.19 -14.76 -4.94
C ARG A 256 17.51 -14.83 -4.18
N SER A 257 18.32 -13.76 -4.16
CA SER A 257 19.58 -13.75 -3.39
C SER A 257 19.39 -13.56 -1.88
N TRP A 258 18.20 -13.12 -1.44
CA TRP A 258 17.92 -12.84 -0.04
C TRP A 258 17.67 -14.08 0.81
N THR A 259 17.34 -15.22 0.20
CA THR A 259 17.12 -16.48 0.90
C THR A 259 17.65 -17.68 0.12
N ASP A 260 17.99 -18.75 0.83
CA ASP A 260 18.34 -20.05 0.24
C ASP A 260 17.07 -20.89 -0.08
N LYS A 261 15.87 -20.43 0.30
CA LYS A 261 14.61 -21.12 0.01
C LYS A 261 14.15 -20.82 -1.42
N THR A 262 13.54 -21.81 -2.05
CA THR A 262 12.84 -21.61 -3.33
C THR A 262 11.69 -20.62 -3.15
N LEU A 263 11.70 -19.58 -3.99
CA LEU A 263 10.64 -18.58 -4.09
C LEU A 263 9.77 -18.85 -5.32
N PHE A 264 8.48 -18.53 -5.20
CA PHE A 264 7.47 -18.56 -6.24
C PHE A 264 6.94 -17.15 -6.44
N ASN A 265 7.45 -16.47 -7.47
CA ASN A 265 7.10 -15.09 -7.80
C ASN A 265 5.89 -15.06 -8.74
N VAL A 266 4.95 -14.17 -8.49
CA VAL A 266 3.67 -14.10 -9.23
C VAL A 266 3.44 -12.72 -9.82
N SER A 267 2.66 -12.59 -10.89
CA SER A 267 2.24 -11.27 -11.38
C SER A 267 1.07 -10.72 -10.57
N ASP A 268 0.92 -9.40 -10.54
CA ASP A 268 -0.37 -8.79 -10.24
C ASP A 268 -1.42 -9.14 -11.32
N ALA A 269 -2.70 -8.95 -11.01
CA ALA A 269 -3.81 -9.35 -11.85
C ALA A 269 -3.87 -8.55 -13.15
N ASN A 270 -3.88 -9.26 -14.28
CA ASN A 270 -3.80 -8.75 -15.65
C ASN A 270 -2.45 -8.12 -16.06
N ALA A 271 -1.48 -7.97 -15.17
CA ALA A 271 -0.18 -7.36 -15.49
C ALA A 271 0.58 -8.03 -16.66
N PRO A 272 0.53 -9.37 -16.86
CA PRO A 272 1.16 -10.01 -18.03
C PRO A 272 0.57 -9.59 -19.38
N ALA A 273 -0.72 -9.24 -19.44
CA ALA A 273 -1.36 -8.76 -20.67
C ALA A 273 -1.00 -7.29 -20.94
N ASN A 274 -0.79 -6.48 -19.89
CA ASN A 274 -0.44 -5.07 -20.02
C ASN A 274 0.84 -4.87 -20.84
N LEU A 275 1.80 -5.79 -20.77
CA LEU A 275 3.05 -5.80 -21.56
C LEU A 275 2.84 -5.62 -23.07
N VAL A 276 1.69 -6.08 -23.59
CA VAL A 276 1.30 -5.94 -25.01
C VAL A 276 0.19 -4.90 -25.17
N ASP A 277 -0.74 -4.82 -24.21
CA ASP A 277 -1.93 -3.99 -24.32
C ASP A 277 -1.67 -2.53 -23.93
N SER A 278 -1.63 -2.21 -22.64
CA SER A 278 -1.58 -0.82 -22.17
C SER A 278 -0.16 -0.25 -22.11
N GLU A 279 0.84 -1.07 -21.77
CA GLU A 279 2.25 -0.67 -21.71
C GLU A 279 2.89 -0.60 -23.09
N ASP A 280 2.35 -1.35 -24.08
CA ASP A 280 2.87 -1.44 -25.46
C ASP A 280 4.40 -1.69 -25.48
N TYR A 281 4.86 -2.59 -24.60
CA TYR A 281 6.28 -2.84 -24.36
C TYR A 281 6.81 -3.98 -25.24
N TYR A 282 5.99 -4.97 -25.59
CA TYR A 282 6.28 -6.04 -26.55
C TYR A 282 5.21 -6.12 -27.63
N ASP A 283 5.61 -6.52 -28.84
CA ASP A 283 4.71 -6.57 -29.99
C ASP A 283 3.72 -7.76 -29.92
N THR A 284 4.09 -8.82 -29.19
CA THR A 284 3.30 -10.06 -29.11
C THR A 284 3.37 -10.71 -27.73
N GLN A 285 2.28 -11.40 -27.34
CA GLN A 285 2.22 -12.12 -26.06
C GLN A 285 3.31 -13.19 -25.90
N PRO A 286 3.68 -14.01 -26.92
CA PRO A 286 4.78 -14.95 -26.78
C PRO A 286 6.13 -14.30 -26.45
N GLU A 287 6.40 -13.09 -26.96
CA GLU A 287 7.62 -12.35 -26.62
C GLU A 287 7.56 -11.80 -25.19
N ALA A 288 6.39 -11.27 -24.79
CA ALA A 288 6.15 -10.77 -23.43
C ALA A 288 6.30 -11.87 -22.38
N ASP A 289 5.60 -12.99 -22.56
CA ASP A 289 5.64 -14.15 -21.65
C ASP A 289 7.05 -14.74 -21.56
N ALA A 290 7.79 -14.79 -22.67
CA ALA A 290 9.17 -15.26 -22.67
C ALA A 290 10.11 -14.35 -21.86
N ALA A 291 9.95 -13.03 -21.98
CA ALA A 291 10.74 -12.06 -21.23
C ALA A 291 10.40 -12.09 -19.74
N LEU A 292 9.11 -12.19 -19.41
CA LEU A 292 8.59 -12.29 -18.05
C LEU A 292 9.14 -13.52 -17.31
N ILE A 293 9.09 -14.70 -17.94
CA ILE A 293 9.63 -15.93 -17.34
C ILE A 293 11.14 -15.79 -17.10
N LYS A 294 11.88 -15.25 -18.07
CA LYS A 294 13.34 -15.04 -17.95
C LYS A 294 13.73 -13.98 -16.92
N ALA A 295 12.84 -13.05 -16.61
CA ALA A 295 13.07 -12.05 -15.57
C ALA A 295 12.94 -12.65 -14.16
N GLY A 296 12.37 -13.86 -14.03
CA GLY A 296 12.21 -14.57 -12.75
C GLY A 296 10.79 -14.58 -12.20
N LEU A 297 9.78 -14.27 -13.03
CA LEU A 297 8.37 -14.39 -12.68
C LEU A 297 7.85 -15.78 -13.06
N ASP A 298 7.27 -16.51 -12.09
CA ASP A 298 6.92 -17.92 -12.24
C ASP A 298 5.43 -18.12 -12.60
N ASN A 299 4.56 -17.17 -12.27
CA ASN A 299 3.11 -17.29 -12.40
C ASN A 299 2.45 -16.07 -13.04
N HIS A 300 1.50 -16.34 -13.94
CA HIS A 300 0.75 -15.39 -14.74
C HIS A 300 -0.68 -15.29 -14.20
N THR A 301 -0.99 -14.16 -13.59
CA THR A 301 -2.31 -13.82 -13.07
C THR A 301 -3.09 -13.11 -14.17
N VAL A 302 -3.66 -13.84 -15.14
CA VAL A 302 -4.29 -13.28 -16.36
C VAL A 302 -5.42 -14.18 -16.86
N ASN A 303 -6.29 -13.69 -17.73
CA ASN A 303 -7.34 -14.48 -18.41
C ASN A 303 -8.28 -15.27 -17.46
N ASP A 304 -8.55 -14.70 -16.28
CA ASP A 304 -9.43 -15.25 -15.26
C ASP A 304 -9.09 -16.71 -14.93
N ASN A 305 -10.01 -17.65 -15.15
CA ASN A 305 -9.86 -19.07 -14.85
C ASN A 305 -9.41 -19.91 -16.05
N ASN A 306 -9.06 -19.29 -17.18
CA ASN A 306 -8.75 -19.99 -18.42
C ASN A 306 -7.25 -19.99 -18.72
N PRO A 307 -6.51 -21.10 -18.45
CA PRO A 307 -5.07 -21.16 -18.72
C PRO A 307 -4.71 -21.31 -20.21
N GLN A 308 -5.67 -21.52 -21.10
CA GLN A 308 -5.38 -21.84 -22.50
C GLN A 308 -4.62 -20.74 -23.27
N PRO A 309 -4.89 -19.44 -23.07
CA PRO A 309 -4.09 -18.38 -23.70
C PRO A 309 -2.62 -18.41 -23.25
N THR A 310 -2.35 -18.56 -21.96
CA THR A 310 -0.98 -18.71 -21.42
C THR A 310 -0.30 -19.93 -22.02
N ILE A 311 -0.97 -21.09 -22.05
CA ILE A 311 -0.42 -22.31 -22.66
C ILE A 311 -0.06 -22.09 -24.13
N ALA A 312 -0.94 -21.45 -24.90
CA ALA A 312 -0.72 -21.17 -26.31
C ALA A 312 0.46 -20.21 -26.53
N ALA A 313 0.57 -19.15 -25.72
CA ALA A 313 1.62 -18.15 -25.81
C ALA A 313 3.00 -18.75 -25.47
N VAL A 314 3.13 -19.49 -24.37
CA VAL A 314 4.39 -20.14 -23.95
C VAL A 314 4.82 -21.21 -24.96
N LYS A 315 3.90 -22.01 -25.50
CA LYS A 315 4.23 -22.98 -26.58
C LYS A 315 4.70 -22.29 -27.86
N SER A 316 4.12 -21.14 -28.18
CA SER A 316 4.57 -20.34 -29.31
C SER A 316 5.97 -19.78 -29.06
N ALA A 317 6.26 -19.30 -27.86
CA ALA A 317 7.59 -18.84 -27.47
C ALA A 317 8.65 -19.94 -27.56
N LEU A 318 8.35 -21.17 -27.12
CA LEU A 318 9.20 -22.35 -27.32
C LEU A 318 9.45 -22.64 -28.80
N ALA A 319 8.39 -22.66 -29.62
CA ALA A 319 8.50 -22.94 -31.04
C ALA A 319 9.33 -21.89 -31.80
N GLN A 320 9.35 -20.65 -31.30
CA GLN A 320 10.16 -19.55 -31.81
C GLN A 320 11.60 -19.53 -31.25
N GLY A 321 11.91 -20.37 -30.26
CA GLY A 321 13.20 -20.39 -29.58
C GLY A 321 13.42 -19.21 -28.63
N LEU A 322 12.34 -18.52 -28.24
CA LEU A 322 12.36 -17.45 -27.25
C LEU A 322 12.50 -18.02 -25.84
N LEU A 323 11.96 -19.21 -25.60
CA LEU A 323 12.14 -20.00 -24.37
C LEU A 323 12.77 -21.35 -24.69
N THR A 324 13.41 -21.93 -23.67
CA THR A 324 13.83 -23.32 -23.62
C THR A 324 12.88 -24.11 -22.70
N GLN A 325 12.91 -25.44 -22.79
CA GLN A 325 12.15 -26.28 -21.86
C GLN A 325 12.65 -26.10 -20.42
N GLU A 326 13.97 -25.88 -20.23
CA GLU A 326 14.57 -25.64 -18.90
C GLU A 326 14.01 -24.37 -18.22
N ASP A 327 13.68 -23.32 -19.00
CA ASP A 327 13.03 -22.11 -18.46
C ASP A 327 11.65 -22.45 -17.85
N ILE A 328 10.90 -23.34 -18.50
CA ILE A 328 9.56 -23.77 -18.04
C ILE A 328 9.68 -24.72 -16.86
N ASP A 329 10.57 -25.71 -16.94
CA ASP A 329 10.84 -26.68 -15.87
C ASP A 329 11.20 -25.94 -14.57
N THR A 330 12.02 -24.88 -14.68
CA THR A 330 12.44 -24.04 -13.55
C THR A 330 11.26 -23.32 -12.93
N ALA A 331 10.47 -22.57 -13.71
CA ALA A 331 9.30 -21.84 -13.20
C ALA A 331 8.25 -22.80 -12.58
N ALA A 332 7.96 -23.92 -13.25
CA ALA A 332 7.05 -24.94 -12.75
C ALA A 332 7.56 -25.59 -11.44
N SER A 333 8.88 -25.80 -11.31
CA SER A 333 9.48 -26.35 -10.09
C SER A 333 9.26 -25.45 -8.87
N HIS A 334 9.22 -24.13 -9.08
CA HIS A 334 9.00 -23.16 -8.01
C HIS A 334 7.57 -23.24 -7.44
N GLU A 335 6.54 -23.32 -8.28
CA GLU A 335 5.16 -23.57 -7.80
C GLU A 335 5.08 -24.92 -7.07
N LEU A 336 5.61 -25.99 -7.68
CA LEU A 336 5.55 -27.33 -7.11
C LEU A 336 6.25 -27.38 -5.74
N SER A 337 7.37 -26.69 -5.57
CA SER A 337 8.06 -26.56 -4.28
C SER A 337 7.12 -26.06 -3.18
N ILE A 338 6.29 -25.05 -3.47
CA ILE A 338 5.29 -24.53 -2.52
C ILE A 338 4.20 -25.58 -2.24
N ARG A 339 3.67 -26.22 -3.27
CA ARG A 339 2.62 -27.24 -3.12
C ARG A 339 3.06 -28.47 -2.32
N PHE A 340 4.29 -28.93 -2.54
CA PHE A 340 4.91 -29.97 -1.70
C PHE A 340 5.04 -29.53 -0.25
N ARG A 341 5.54 -28.31 0.00
CA ARG A 341 5.68 -27.77 1.36
C ARG A 341 4.34 -27.51 2.03
N LEU A 342 3.27 -27.25 1.28
CA LEU A 342 1.90 -27.17 1.81
C LEU A 342 1.32 -28.55 2.22
N GLY A 343 2.02 -29.64 1.91
CA GLY A 343 1.63 -31.02 2.21
C GLY A 343 0.70 -31.66 1.18
N GLU A 344 0.40 -31.00 0.05
CA GLU A 344 -0.62 -31.44 -0.90
C GLU A 344 -0.39 -32.88 -1.42
N PHE A 345 0.87 -33.26 -1.60
CA PHE A 345 1.25 -34.54 -2.18
C PHE A 345 1.62 -35.61 -1.14
N ASP A 346 1.56 -35.28 0.14
CA ASP A 346 1.87 -36.21 1.23
C ASP A 346 0.63 -37.06 1.55
N PRO A 347 0.78 -38.37 1.84
CA PRO A 347 -0.37 -39.25 2.07
C PRO A 347 -1.27 -38.84 3.25
N ASP A 348 -0.72 -38.13 4.24
CA ASP A 348 -1.43 -37.61 5.40
C ASP A 348 -1.74 -36.10 5.31
N GLY A 349 -1.30 -35.43 4.24
CA GLY A 349 -1.47 -33.98 4.03
C GLY A 349 -0.52 -33.09 4.84
N GLY A 350 0.46 -33.67 5.54
CA GLY A 350 1.39 -32.95 6.39
C GLY A 350 0.78 -32.47 7.73
N PRO A 351 1.55 -31.72 8.55
CA PRO A 351 1.21 -31.42 9.94
C PRO A 351 0.00 -30.50 10.11
N TYR A 352 -0.37 -29.74 9.08
CA TYR A 352 -1.45 -28.75 9.14
C TYR A 352 -2.78 -29.27 8.56
N ALA A 353 -2.84 -30.49 8.04
CA ALA A 353 -4.04 -31.06 7.42
C ALA A 353 -5.24 -31.22 8.37
N GLY A 354 -5.00 -31.23 9.68
CA GLY A 354 -6.04 -31.38 10.70
C GLY A 354 -6.81 -30.10 11.07
N ILE A 355 -6.41 -28.93 10.55
CA ILE A 355 -7.09 -27.66 10.82
C ILE A 355 -8.35 -27.58 9.96
N THR A 356 -9.51 -27.37 10.58
CA THR A 356 -10.82 -27.35 9.92
C THR A 356 -11.55 -26.02 10.18
N MET A 357 -12.78 -25.89 9.68
CA MET A 357 -13.66 -24.75 9.98
C MET A 357 -13.90 -24.49 11.47
N ASP A 358 -13.59 -25.43 12.38
CA ASP A 358 -13.69 -25.21 13.83
C ASP A 358 -12.69 -24.14 14.33
N ALA A 359 -11.68 -23.78 13.53
CA ALA A 359 -10.71 -22.73 13.83
C ALA A 359 -11.17 -21.32 13.42
N VAL A 360 -12.31 -21.19 12.73
CA VAL A 360 -12.83 -19.90 12.21
C VAL A 360 -13.72 -19.21 13.25
N ASP A 361 -13.50 -17.91 13.45
CA ASP A 361 -14.32 -17.04 14.33
C ASP A 361 -14.48 -17.60 15.75
N THR A 362 -13.41 -18.17 16.30
CA THR A 362 -13.43 -18.70 17.66
C THR A 362 -13.53 -17.56 18.69
N PRO A 363 -14.03 -17.81 19.92
CA PRO A 363 -14.00 -16.80 20.98
C PRO A 363 -12.62 -16.21 21.26
N ALA A 364 -11.54 -16.98 21.04
CA ALA A 364 -10.17 -16.50 21.18
C ALA A 364 -9.80 -15.55 20.03
N ASN A 365 -10.21 -15.84 18.79
CA ASN A 365 -9.98 -14.97 17.63
C ASN A 365 -10.69 -13.62 17.83
N ARG A 366 -11.93 -13.65 18.35
CA ARG A 366 -12.71 -12.45 18.67
C ARG A 366 -12.04 -11.59 19.74
N GLU A 367 -11.56 -12.21 20.82
CA GLU A 367 -10.82 -11.51 21.88
C GLU A 367 -9.50 -10.92 21.34
N LEU A 368 -8.81 -11.65 20.46
CA LEU A 368 -7.61 -11.15 19.80
C LEU A 368 -7.93 -9.96 18.90
N ALA A 369 -9.05 -9.97 18.16
CA ALA A 369 -9.49 -8.86 17.33
C ALA A 369 -9.77 -7.60 18.17
N ARG A 370 -10.45 -7.75 19.32
CA ARG A 370 -10.69 -6.65 20.27
C ARG A 370 -9.40 -6.11 20.87
N THR A 371 -8.52 -7.00 21.31
CA THR A 371 -7.20 -6.63 21.87
C THR A 371 -6.39 -5.85 20.83
N THR A 372 -6.29 -6.38 19.61
CA THR A 372 -5.56 -5.76 18.50
C THR A 372 -6.13 -4.37 18.17
N ALA A 373 -7.46 -4.23 18.11
CA ALA A 373 -8.11 -2.94 17.89
C ALA A 373 -7.81 -1.94 19.00
N GLY A 374 -7.84 -2.36 20.28
CA GLY A 374 -7.52 -1.47 21.41
C GLY A 374 -6.05 -1.05 21.45
N GLU A 375 -5.14 -1.94 21.11
CA GLU A 375 -3.69 -1.67 21.09
C GLU A 375 -3.25 -0.84 19.87
N ALA A 376 -3.96 -0.95 18.75
CA ALA A 376 -3.73 -0.15 17.55
C ALA A 376 -4.13 1.32 17.72
N MET A 377 -5.04 1.64 18.65
CA MET A 377 -5.56 3.00 18.82
C MET A 377 -4.49 3.98 19.31
N VAL A 378 -4.43 5.13 18.65
CA VAL A 378 -3.48 6.20 18.97
C VAL A 378 -4.21 7.35 19.64
N LEU A 379 -3.82 7.68 20.86
CA LEU A 379 -4.26 8.89 21.53
C LEU A 379 -3.49 10.09 20.98
N LEU A 380 -4.10 10.86 20.08
CA LEU A 380 -3.45 11.99 19.40
C LEU A 380 -3.37 13.23 20.30
N LYS A 381 -4.42 13.47 21.09
CA LYS A 381 -4.52 14.62 22.00
C LYS A 381 -5.27 14.22 23.26
N ASN A 382 -4.81 14.69 24.42
CA ASN A 382 -5.53 14.55 25.68
C ASN A 382 -5.25 15.73 26.62
N GLN A 383 -5.97 16.84 26.45
CA GLN A 383 -5.80 18.02 27.29
C GLN A 383 -6.58 17.91 28.59
N LYS A 384 -5.97 18.37 29.69
CA LYS A 384 -6.58 18.42 31.03
C LYS A 384 -7.11 17.06 31.51
N ASN A 385 -6.55 15.95 31.00
CA ASN A 385 -7.01 14.58 31.26
C ASN A 385 -8.51 14.42 30.96
N ALA A 386 -8.93 14.88 29.78
CA ALA A 386 -10.30 14.68 29.29
C ALA A 386 -10.63 13.18 29.14
N LEU A 387 -9.63 12.37 28.78
CA LEU A 387 -9.68 10.91 28.83
C LEU A 387 -8.71 10.34 29.88
N PRO A 388 -9.02 9.16 30.46
CA PRO A 388 -10.23 8.37 30.24
C PRO A 388 -11.46 8.99 30.92
N LEU A 389 -12.65 8.68 30.40
CA LEU A 389 -13.93 9.08 30.97
C LEU A 389 -14.14 8.41 32.34
N ASP A 390 -14.62 9.18 33.32
CA ASP A 390 -14.93 8.65 34.64
C ASP A 390 -16.32 7.98 34.63
N ALA A 391 -16.34 6.64 34.57
CA ALA A 391 -17.56 5.86 34.57
C ALA A 391 -18.50 6.13 35.76
N ASN A 392 -18.01 6.67 36.89
CA ASN A 392 -18.85 7.03 38.04
C ASN A 392 -19.54 8.40 37.87
N ARG A 393 -19.10 9.20 36.91
CA ARG A 393 -19.56 10.58 36.69
C ARG A 393 -20.20 10.81 35.33
N THR A 394 -19.99 9.89 34.39
CA THR A 394 -20.60 9.92 33.07
C THR A 394 -21.82 9.01 33.07
N ASN A 395 -23.00 9.59 33.25
CA ASN A 395 -24.26 8.86 33.22
C ASN A 395 -25.00 9.05 31.89
N SER A 396 -24.68 10.10 31.15
CA SER A 396 -25.20 10.30 29.79
C SER A 396 -24.12 10.62 28.77
N VAL A 397 -24.19 9.97 27.61
CA VAL A 397 -23.25 10.15 26.48
C VAL A 397 -24.02 10.41 25.20
N ALA A 398 -23.63 11.43 24.45
CA ALA A 398 -24.07 11.61 23.07
C ALA A 398 -23.01 11.02 22.14
N VAL A 399 -23.35 10.04 21.32
CA VAL A 399 -22.46 9.44 20.31
C VAL A 399 -22.95 9.92 18.95
N VAL A 400 -22.19 10.82 18.33
CA VAL A 400 -22.65 11.57 17.16
C VAL A 400 -21.66 11.55 16.00
N GLY A 401 -22.14 11.74 14.78
CA GLY A 401 -21.30 11.80 13.58
C GLY A 401 -21.50 10.61 12.63
N PRO A 402 -21.08 10.74 11.36
CA PRO A 402 -21.47 9.82 10.28
C PRO A 402 -21.00 8.38 10.48
N LEU A 403 -20.00 8.17 11.34
CA LEU A 403 -19.43 6.86 11.66
C LEU A 403 -19.85 6.35 13.06
N ALA A 404 -20.78 7.04 13.74
CA ALA A 404 -21.18 6.72 15.10
C ALA A 404 -21.88 5.35 15.21
N ASP A 405 -22.70 4.99 14.22
CA ASP A 405 -23.55 3.79 14.21
C ASP A 405 -23.34 2.96 12.94
N THR A 406 -22.08 2.87 12.47
CA THR A 406 -21.73 2.07 11.29
C THR A 406 -20.29 1.58 11.38
N THR A 407 -20.10 0.33 10.94
CA THR A 407 -18.79 -0.26 10.68
C THR A 407 -18.75 -0.64 9.21
N TYR A 408 -17.96 0.09 8.41
CA TYR A 408 -17.78 -0.23 7.00
C TYR A 408 -16.78 -1.37 6.83
N THR A 409 -17.03 -2.23 5.85
CA THR A 409 -15.98 -3.12 5.31
C THR A 409 -15.08 -2.33 4.36
N ASP A 410 -13.99 -2.95 3.91
CA ASP A 410 -13.13 -2.44 2.86
C ASP A 410 -12.97 -3.47 1.73
N TRP A 411 -12.02 -3.24 0.82
CA TRP A 411 -11.82 -4.06 -0.37
C TRP A 411 -11.12 -5.39 -0.12
N TYR A 412 -10.16 -5.41 0.81
CA TYR A 412 -9.28 -6.56 1.08
C TYR A 412 -9.56 -7.20 2.44
N GLY A 413 -10.73 -6.91 3.01
CA GLY A 413 -11.31 -7.58 4.17
C GLY A 413 -12.35 -8.63 3.78
N GLY A 414 -12.54 -9.61 4.66
CA GLY A 414 -13.63 -10.58 4.56
C GLY A 414 -14.97 -9.98 4.99
N THR A 415 -16.01 -10.82 5.01
CA THR A 415 -17.25 -10.50 5.70
C THR A 415 -17.06 -10.76 7.20
N PRO A 416 -17.09 -9.74 8.06
CA PRO A 416 -16.98 -9.98 9.49
C PRO A 416 -18.20 -10.78 9.98
N PRO A 417 -18.07 -11.76 10.89
CA PRO A 417 -19.18 -12.61 11.33
C PRO A 417 -20.25 -11.83 12.12
N TYR A 418 -19.84 -10.70 12.69
CA TYR A 418 -20.66 -9.68 13.33
C TYR A 418 -19.86 -8.36 13.34
N THR A 419 -20.50 -7.24 13.65
CA THR A 419 -19.79 -5.97 13.87
C THR A 419 -20.34 -5.28 15.10
N VAL A 420 -19.52 -4.44 15.73
CA VAL A 420 -19.89 -3.63 16.89
C VAL A 420 -19.57 -2.17 16.58
N THR A 421 -20.60 -1.31 16.51
CA THR A 421 -20.42 0.12 16.24
C THR A 421 -19.90 0.85 17.47
N ALA A 422 -19.38 2.07 17.30
CA ALA A 422 -19.00 2.91 18.43
C ALA A 422 -20.19 3.20 19.37
N LEU A 423 -21.39 3.39 18.80
CA LEU A 423 -22.63 3.52 19.55
C LEU A 423 -22.95 2.26 20.36
N ASP A 424 -22.84 1.08 19.77
CA ASP A 424 -23.09 -0.20 20.45
C ASP A 424 -22.14 -0.39 21.64
N GLY A 425 -20.82 -0.30 21.39
CA GLY A 425 -19.82 -0.53 22.43
C GLY A 425 -19.94 0.46 23.60
N ILE A 426 -20.21 1.74 23.33
CA ILE A 426 -20.43 2.74 24.39
C ILE A 426 -21.75 2.49 25.12
N THR A 427 -22.81 2.08 24.42
CA THR A 427 -24.11 1.75 25.01
C THR A 427 -23.99 0.56 25.97
N GLU A 428 -23.31 -0.51 25.55
CA GLU A 428 -23.03 -1.67 26.39
C GLU A 428 -22.19 -1.30 27.61
N ARG A 429 -21.16 -0.45 27.42
CA ARG A 429 -20.26 -0.02 28.49
C ARG A 429 -20.92 0.87 29.54
N ILE A 430 -21.87 1.72 29.16
CA ILE A 430 -22.69 2.54 30.06
C ILE A 430 -23.73 1.68 30.77
N GLY A 431 -24.32 0.71 30.06
CA GLY A 431 -25.30 -0.22 30.57
C GLY A 431 -26.63 0.43 30.96
N ALA A 432 -27.53 -0.38 31.54
CA ALA A 432 -28.93 0.00 31.79
C ALA A 432 -29.14 1.16 32.79
N GLY A 433 -28.10 1.57 33.52
CA GLY A 433 -28.15 2.65 34.51
C GLY A 433 -27.92 4.05 33.96
N GLY A 434 -27.42 4.17 32.72
CA GLY A 434 -27.15 5.45 32.05
C GLY A 434 -27.99 5.66 30.79
N THR A 435 -27.71 6.73 30.05
CA THR A 435 -28.42 7.11 28.83
C THR A 435 -27.44 7.40 27.71
N VAL A 436 -27.51 6.64 26.61
CA VAL A 436 -26.75 6.93 25.39
C VAL A 436 -27.72 7.41 24.32
N THR A 437 -27.38 8.52 23.67
CA THR A 437 -28.15 9.06 22.53
C THR A 437 -27.27 9.05 21.28
N GLY A 438 -27.71 8.34 20.25
CA GLY A 438 -27.03 8.24 18.96
C GLY A 438 -27.64 9.16 17.91
N THR A 439 -26.80 9.78 17.07
CA THR A 439 -27.25 10.40 15.81
C THR A 439 -26.09 10.54 14.83
N GLU A 440 -26.29 10.21 13.56
CA GLU A 440 -25.23 10.35 12.55
C GLU A 440 -24.86 11.81 12.24
N GLY A 441 -25.67 12.78 12.69
CA GLY A 441 -25.37 14.21 12.51
C GLY A 441 -25.44 14.70 11.06
N VAL A 442 -26.00 13.89 10.15
CA VAL A 442 -26.17 14.21 8.72
C VAL A 442 -27.52 14.85 8.42
N ASP A 443 -27.55 15.75 7.44
CA ASP A 443 -28.78 16.42 7.03
C ASP A 443 -29.70 15.47 6.26
N ARG A 444 -30.99 15.58 6.54
CA ARG A 444 -32.05 14.93 5.76
C ARG A 444 -32.71 15.93 4.83
N ILE A 445 -32.68 15.64 3.54
CA ILE A 445 -33.22 16.51 2.50
C ILE A 445 -34.33 15.82 1.69
N ALA A 446 -35.12 16.62 0.99
CA ALA A 446 -35.98 16.18 -0.10
C ALA A 446 -35.66 17.01 -1.35
N LEU A 447 -35.61 16.35 -2.52
CA LEU A 447 -35.26 16.97 -3.79
C LEU A 447 -36.52 17.07 -4.65
N LYS A 448 -36.93 18.29 -4.98
CA LYS A 448 -38.17 18.57 -5.71
C LYS A 448 -37.89 19.28 -7.01
N ASP A 449 -38.36 18.73 -8.12
CA ASP A 449 -38.32 19.38 -9.43
C ASP A 449 -39.28 20.58 -9.42
N PRO A 450 -38.79 21.83 -9.57
CA PRO A 450 -39.63 23.02 -9.59
C PRO A 450 -40.58 23.10 -10.80
N ALA A 451 -40.27 22.44 -11.91
CA ALA A 451 -41.07 22.44 -13.13
C ALA A 451 -42.31 21.56 -13.01
N THR A 452 -42.22 20.43 -12.30
CA THR A 452 -43.35 19.51 -12.11
C THR A 452 -44.01 19.64 -10.73
N GLY A 453 -43.28 20.16 -9.75
CA GLY A 453 -43.69 20.24 -8.35
C GLY A 453 -43.65 18.90 -7.61
N LYS A 454 -43.00 17.87 -8.17
CA LYS A 454 -42.88 16.53 -7.58
C LYS A 454 -41.49 16.29 -6.98
N TYR A 455 -41.41 15.34 -6.06
CA TYR A 455 -40.19 14.94 -5.39
C TYR A 455 -39.60 13.66 -6.04
N LEU A 456 -38.28 13.57 -6.00
CA LEU A 456 -37.59 12.29 -6.18
C LEU A 456 -37.98 11.34 -5.05
N SER A 457 -38.24 10.08 -5.40
CA SER A 457 -38.65 9.05 -4.44
C SER A 457 -38.17 7.66 -4.86
N GLY A 458 -37.88 6.81 -3.87
CA GLY A 458 -37.45 5.41 -4.04
C GLY A 458 -38.39 4.41 -3.36
N GLY A 459 -37.96 3.15 -3.30
CA GLY A 459 -38.73 2.07 -2.65
C GLY A 459 -38.53 2.03 -1.13
N ALA A 460 -39.54 1.62 -0.38
CA ALA A 460 -39.43 1.41 1.08
C ALA A 460 -39.06 -0.03 1.47
N GLY A 461 -39.02 -0.96 0.51
CA GLY A 461 -38.66 -2.36 0.76
C GLY A 461 -37.15 -2.58 0.85
N GLU A 462 -36.73 -3.72 1.41
CA GLU A 462 -35.31 -4.10 1.55
C GLU A 462 -34.59 -4.17 0.19
N SER A 463 -35.29 -4.62 -0.87
CA SER A 463 -34.75 -4.67 -2.23
C SER A 463 -34.66 -3.30 -2.92
N GLY A 464 -35.14 -2.23 -2.28
CA GLY A 464 -35.22 -0.90 -2.89
C GLY A 464 -36.19 -0.82 -4.08
N ALA A 465 -36.14 0.29 -4.80
CA ALA A 465 -36.74 0.45 -6.12
C ALA A 465 -35.98 1.52 -6.92
N ALA A 466 -36.31 1.66 -8.20
CA ALA A 466 -35.79 2.76 -9.02
C ALA A 466 -36.18 4.12 -8.42
N ILE A 467 -35.26 5.09 -8.49
CA ILE A 467 -35.52 6.48 -8.10
C ILE A 467 -36.33 7.14 -9.21
N THR A 468 -37.50 7.67 -8.85
CA THR A 468 -38.45 8.27 -9.78
C THR A 468 -39.01 9.59 -9.24
N GLU A 469 -39.39 10.45 -10.16
CA GLU A 469 -40.11 11.69 -9.91
C GLU A 469 -41.63 11.43 -9.91
N GLY A 470 -42.18 11.18 -8.72
CA GLY A 470 -43.58 10.78 -8.59
C GLY A 470 -44.26 11.27 -7.32
N ALA A 471 -43.49 11.44 -6.23
CA ALA A 471 -44.01 11.84 -4.94
C ALA A 471 -44.54 13.28 -4.96
N THR A 472 -45.71 13.49 -4.37
CA THR A 472 -46.32 14.82 -4.21
C THR A 472 -46.04 15.45 -2.84
N THR A 473 -45.45 14.68 -1.93
CA THR A 473 -45.06 15.08 -0.58
C THR A 473 -43.67 14.55 -0.26
N ALA A 474 -42.90 15.28 0.55
CA ALA A 474 -41.63 14.82 1.10
C ALA A 474 -41.83 13.81 2.24
N ASP A 475 -42.45 12.66 1.98
CA ASP A 475 -42.52 11.56 2.94
C ASP A 475 -41.19 10.78 2.99
N ALA A 476 -41.08 9.74 3.82
CA ALA A 476 -39.84 8.97 3.98
C ALA A 476 -39.29 8.39 2.66
N THR A 477 -40.14 8.07 1.68
CA THR A 477 -39.71 7.57 0.37
C THR A 477 -39.05 8.63 -0.49
N ALA A 478 -39.35 9.90 -0.21
CA ALA A 478 -38.82 11.08 -0.90
C ALA A 478 -37.74 11.82 -0.11
N GLN A 479 -37.26 11.23 0.99
CA GLN A 479 -36.25 11.81 1.88
C GLN A 479 -34.92 11.05 1.76
N PHE A 480 -33.82 11.80 1.77
CA PHE A 480 -32.46 11.28 1.66
C PHE A 480 -31.56 11.89 2.74
N ASP A 481 -30.84 11.05 3.47
CA ASP A 481 -29.74 11.46 4.33
C ASP A 481 -28.50 11.73 3.46
N VAL A 482 -27.80 12.84 3.68
CA VAL A 482 -26.65 13.28 2.88
C VAL A 482 -25.36 13.17 3.70
N PHE A 483 -24.49 12.24 3.30
CA PHE A 483 -23.18 12.07 3.93
C PHE A 483 -22.11 12.78 3.11
N ASP A 484 -21.31 13.63 3.75
CA ASP A 484 -20.16 14.32 3.13
C ASP A 484 -18.86 13.57 3.45
N TRP A 485 -18.16 13.15 2.40
CA TRP A 485 -16.91 12.40 2.48
C TRP A 485 -15.69 13.23 2.02
N GLY A 486 -15.86 14.54 1.79
CA GLY A 486 -14.81 15.43 1.33
C GLY A 486 -14.68 15.48 -0.19
N SER A 487 -13.83 16.38 -0.69
CA SER A 487 -13.59 16.60 -2.13
C SER A 487 -14.86 16.85 -2.96
N GLY A 488 -15.94 17.32 -2.34
CA GLY A 488 -17.23 17.54 -2.99
C GLY A 488 -18.01 16.25 -3.31
N ILE A 489 -17.60 15.11 -2.74
CA ILE A 489 -18.28 13.82 -2.90
C ILE A 489 -19.22 13.59 -1.73
N VAL A 490 -20.47 13.28 -2.07
CA VAL A 490 -21.51 12.88 -1.13
C VAL A 490 -22.14 11.56 -1.53
N THR A 491 -22.74 10.89 -0.55
CA THR A 491 -23.61 9.72 -0.79
C THR A 491 -25.01 10.00 -0.26
N LEU A 492 -26.03 9.52 -0.97
CA LEU A 492 -27.43 9.71 -0.60
C LEU A 492 -28.00 8.38 -0.08
N ARG A 493 -28.53 8.37 1.15
CA ARG A 493 -29.19 7.19 1.73
C ARG A 493 -30.68 7.44 1.90
N SER A 494 -31.53 6.56 1.36
CA SER A 494 -32.97 6.72 1.47
C SER A 494 -33.44 6.54 2.91
N ALA A 495 -34.21 7.49 3.42
CA ALA A 495 -34.79 7.42 4.75
C ALA A 495 -35.86 6.32 4.90
N ALA A 496 -36.40 5.80 3.80
CA ALA A 496 -37.44 4.79 3.82
C ALA A 496 -36.94 3.37 4.13
N ASN A 497 -35.72 3.03 3.69
CA ASN A 497 -35.18 1.67 3.83
C ASN A 497 -33.70 1.63 4.30
N GLY A 498 -33.06 2.78 4.52
CA GLY A 498 -31.67 2.84 4.97
C GLY A 498 -30.63 2.39 3.93
N LYS A 499 -31.01 2.30 2.65
CA LYS A 499 -30.10 1.90 1.56
C LYS A 499 -29.60 3.11 0.78
N TYR A 500 -28.38 3.02 0.30
CA TYR A 500 -27.73 4.04 -0.52
C TYR A 500 -28.29 4.02 -1.94
N VAL A 501 -28.46 5.22 -2.49
CA VAL A 501 -28.76 5.43 -3.89
C VAL A 501 -27.51 5.15 -4.71
N GLY A 502 -27.61 4.31 -5.73
CA GLY A 502 -26.51 4.05 -6.65
C GLY A 502 -26.98 3.84 -8.08
N TYR A 503 -26.08 4.04 -9.04
CA TYR A 503 -26.31 3.65 -10.42
C TYR A 503 -26.17 2.12 -10.54
N ASN A 504 -27.13 1.43 -11.13
CA ASN A 504 -27.13 -0.04 -11.27
C ASN A 504 -27.01 -0.49 -12.73
N TRP A 505 -26.33 0.31 -13.57
CA TRP A 505 -26.18 0.13 -15.02
C TRP A 505 -27.47 0.30 -15.85
N SER A 506 -28.64 0.39 -15.21
CA SER A 506 -29.93 0.61 -15.88
C SER A 506 -30.63 1.91 -15.46
N GLY A 507 -30.29 2.44 -14.30
CA GLY A 507 -30.82 3.67 -13.72
C GLY A 507 -30.31 3.82 -12.29
N PHE A 508 -30.91 4.73 -11.53
CA PHE A 508 -30.60 4.89 -10.10
C PHE A 508 -31.61 4.14 -9.23
N ALA A 509 -31.15 3.46 -8.18
CA ALA A 509 -31.99 2.74 -7.23
C ALA A 509 -31.43 2.85 -5.81
N ASN A 510 -32.29 2.71 -4.79
CA ASN A 510 -31.91 2.69 -3.37
C ASN A 510 -31.83 1.26 -2.82
N ASP A 511 -30.88 0.47 -3.32
CA ASP A 511 -30.76 -0.97 -3.04
C ASP A 511 -29.41 -1.38 -2.42
N GLN A 512 -28.48 -0.44 -2.24
CA GLN A 512 -27.12 -0.72 -1.77
C GLN A 512 -26.99 -0.58 -0.25
N ALA A 513 -26.35 -1.55 0.42
CA ALA A 513 -26.16 -1.51 1.87
C ALA A 513 -25.13 -0.46 2.33
N GLN A 514 -24.08 -0.27 1.53
CA GLN A 514 -23.01 0.70 1.72
C GLN A 514 -22.40 1.05 0.35
N PRO A 515 -21.60 2.14 0.24
CA PRO A 515 -20.72 2.31 -0.90
C PRO A 515 -19.68 1.18 -0.97
N ASN A 516 -19.60 0.49 -2.11
CA ASN A 516 -18.68 -0.63 -2.36
C ASN A 516 -18.53 -0.94 -3.86
N GLY A 517 -17.79 -2.00 -4.17
CA GLY A 517 -17.68 -2.58 -5.52
C GLY A 517 -16.56 -1.98 -6.37
N TRP A 518 -16.24 -2.65 -7.49
CA TRP A 518 -15.10 -2.26 -8.36
C TRP A 518 -15.20 -0.80 -8.83
N PHE A 519 -16.38 -0.45 -9.31
CA PHE A 519 -16.77 0.93 -9.56
C PHE A 519 -17.79 1.31 -8.49
N VAL A 520 -17.42 2.26 -7.63
CA VAL A 520 -18.26 2.67 -6.50
C VAL A 520 -19.38 3.58 -7.02
N GLN A 521 -20.55 3.00 -7.25
CA GLN A 521 -21.66 3.64 -7.98
C GLN A 521 -22.59 4.50 -7.13
N GLN A 522 -22.24 4.75 -5.86
CA GLN A 522 -23.08 5.46 -4.89
C GLN A 522 -22.64 6.92 -4.68
N GLN A 523 -21.77 7.44 -5.55
CA GLN A 523 -21.12 8.73 -5.39
C GLN A 523 -21.79 9.84 -6.22
N PHE A 524 -22.00 10.98 -5.59
CA PHE A 524 -22.60 12.16 -6.21
C PHE A 524 -21.86 13.44 -5.81
N THR A 525 -22.04 14.48 -6.61
CA THR A 525 -21.82 15.87 -6.22
C THR A 525 -23.16 16.60 -6.30
N ILE A 526 -23.43 17.47 -5.32
CA ILE A 526 -24.56 18.39 -5.32
C ILE A 526 -24.02 19.78 -5.64
N GLU A 527 -24.32 20.30 -6.83
CA GLU A 527 -23.85 21.61 -7.27
C GLU A 527 -24.96 22.66 -7.11
N ASP A 528 -24.70 23.71 -6.33
CA ASP A 528 -25.64 24.83 -6.16
C ASP A 528 -25.74 25.67 -7.45
N ARG A 529 -26.95 26.14 -7.76
CA ARG A 529 -27.27 27.02 -8.90
C ARG A 529 -27.52 28.45 -8.41
N PRO A 530 -27.30 29.48 -9.26
CA PRO A 530 -27.46 30.89 -8.86
C PRO A 530 -28.84 31.29 -8.33
N ASP A 531 -29.88 30.52 -8.67
CA ASP A 531 -31.27 30.73 -8.25
C ASP A 531 -31.64 30.00 -6.94
N GLY A 532 -30.70 29.27 -6.34
CA GLY A 532 -30.88 28.51 -5.11
C GLY A 532 -31.35 27.07 -5.30
N ASN A 533 -31.56 26.62 -6.54
CA ASN A 533 -31.73 25.21 -6.86
C ASN A 533 -30.38 24.47 -6.85
N VAL A 534 -30.41 23.16 -6.99
CA VAL A 534 -29.23 22.30 -7.12
C VAL A 534 -29.35 21.41 -8.36
N VAL A 535 -28.21 20.97 -8.88
CA VAL A 535 -28.14 19.86 -9.84
C VAL A 535 -27.33 18.72 -9.23
N LEU A 536 -27.68 17.49 -9.58
CA LEU A 536 -26.93 16.31 -9.18
C LEU A 536 -25.98 15.90 -10.30
N LYS A 537 -24.73 15.67 -9.95
CA LYS A 537 -23.73 15.06 -10.83
C LYS A 537 -23.36 13.69 -10.27
N TYR A 538 -23.39 12.67 -11.12
CA TYR A 538 -22.87 11.35 -10.81
C TYR A 538 -21.34 11.38 -10.80
N ALA A 539 -20.75 10.85 -9.73
CA ALA A 539 -19.30 10.85 -9.52
C ALA A 539 -18.70 9.44 -9.45
N GLY A 540 -19.37 8.43 -10.01
CA GLY A 540 -18.79 7.09 -10.15
C GLY A 540 -17.55 7.10 -11.04
N TYR A 541 -16.50 6.40 -10.62
CA TYR A 541 -15.18 6.45 -11.27
C TYR A 541 -15.17 5.89 -12.69
N GLU A 542 -16.07 4.95 -13.00
CA GLU A 542 -16.19 4.40 -14.35
C GLU A 542 -16.49 5.50 -15.39
N SER A 543 -17.06 6.63 -14.94
CA SER A 543 -17.40 7.76 -15.80
C SER A 543 -16.21 8.47 -16.44
N ALA A 544 -14.99 8.20 -15.98
CA ALA A 544 -13.76 8.65 -16.63
C ALA A 544 -13.45 7.87 -17.92
N TYR A 545 -14.04 6.68 -18.11
CA TYR A 545 -13.72 5.79 -19.22
C TYR A 545 -14.76 5.86 -20.34
N SER A 546 -14.31 5.94 -21.59
CA SER A 546 -15.19 6.14 -22.76
C SER A 546 -16.19 5.02 -23.05
N TRP A 547 -15.98 3.83 -22.47
CA TRP A 547 -16.91 2.71 -22.57
C TRP A 547 -18.11 2.85 -21.64
N ALA A 548 -18.00 3.65 -20.57
CA ALA A 548 -19.03 3.76 -19.57
C ALA A 548 -20.23 4.58 -20.08
N PRO A 549 -21.49 4.18 -19.80
CA PRO A 549 -22.67 4.94 -20.19
C PRO A 549 -22.70 6.38 -19.65
N SER A 550 -22.03 6.62 -18.51
CA SER A 550 -21.89 7.90 -17.85
C SER A 550 -20.87 8.83 -18.52
N TYR A 551 -20.02 8.31 -19.41
CA TYR A 551 -18.97 9.10 -20.06
C TYR A 551 -19.54 10.27 -20.86
N GLY A 552 -19.10 11.48 -20.51
CA GLY A 552 -19.59 12.72 -21.11
C GLY A 552 -21.05 13.08 -20.80
N LYS A 553 -21.75 12.32 -19.94
CA LYS A 553 -23.15 12.56 -19.52
C LYS A 553 -23.39 12.26 -18.04
N GLN A 554 -22.59 12.89 -17.17
CA GLN A 554 -22.60 12.64 -15.74
C GLN A 554 -23.72 13.37 -14.97
N TYR A 555 -24.34 14.40 -15.55
CA TYR A 555 -25.39 15.16 -14.87
C TYR A 555 -26.74 14.44 -14.97
N LEU A 556 -27.47 14.42 -13.85
CA LEU A 556 -28.71 13.68 -13.74
C LEU A 556 -29.89 14.44 -14.34
N THR A 557 -30.78 13.70 -15.00
CA THR A 557 -32.04 14.19 -15.57
C THR A 557 -33.18 13.27 -15.21
N ILE A 558 -34.41 13.75 -15.36
CA ILE A 558 -35.62 12.91 -15.39
C ILE A 558 -35.89 12.45 -16.82
N ASP A 559 -35.97 11.13 -17.02
CA ASP A 559 -36.28 10.55 -18.32
C ASP A 559 -37.79 10.66 -18.68
N ALA A 560 -38.16 10.21 -19.87
CA ALA A 560 -39.55 10.28 -20.35
C ALA A 560 -40.55 9.45 -19.51
N ASN A 561 -40.07 8.51 -18.70
CA ASN A 561 -40.87 7.68 -17.81
C ASN A 561 -40.92 8.23 -16.37
N GLY A 562 -40.25 9.35 -16.11
CA GLY A 562 -40.12 9.93 -14.78
C GLY A 562 -38.99 9.33 -13.94
N ALA A 563 -38.09 8.52 -14.51
CA ALA A 563 -36.98 7.91 -13.78
C ALA A 563 -35.74 8.83 -13.75
N LEU A 564 -34.98 8.78 -12.65
CA LEU A 564 -33.69 9.45 -12.55
C LEU A 564 -32.67 8.71 -13.43
N ALA A 565 -31.98 9.43 -14.30
CA ALA A 565 -31.07 8.85 -15.28
C ALA A 565 -29.85 9.73 -15.54
N LEU A 566 -28.79 9.13 -16.12
CA LEU A 566 -27.65 9.83 -16.70
C LEU A 566 -28.08 10.44 -18.05
N GLY A 567 -28.20 11.76 -18.12
CA GLY A 567 -28.83 12.40 -19.29
C GLY A 567 -28.17 13.67 -19.81
N ALA A 568 -27.38 14.37 -18.97
CA ALA A 568 -26.83 15.68 -19.31
C ALA A 568 -25.30 15.71 -19.25
N ALA A 569 -24.69 16.40 -20.21
CA ALA A 569 -23.24 16.61 -20.27
C ALA A 569 -22.78 17.77 -19.38
N THR A 570 -23.68 18.74 -19.14
CA THR A 570 -23.39 19.97 -18.40
C THR A 570 -24.52 20.29 -17.43
N ALA A 571 -24.19 20.98 -16.34
CA ALA A 571 -25.16 21.46 -15.36
C ALA A 571 -26.32 22.25 -15.99
N ASP A 572 -26.07 23.04 -17.04
CA ASP A 572 -27.10 23.87 -17.70
C ASP A 572 -28.18 23.09 -18.45
N THR A 573 -27.94 21.80 -18.70
CA THR A 573 -28.87 20.89 -19.36
C THR A 573 -29.42 19.80 -18.44
N ALA A 574 -29.02 19.83 -17.16
CA ALA A 574 -29.47 18.89 -16.15
C ALA A 574 -30.88 19.23 -15.66
N THR A 575 -31.53 18.30 -14.96
CA THR A 575 -32.74 18.65 -14.18
C THR A 575 -32.30 19.42 -12.93
N GLU A 576 -32.88 20.60 -12.72
CA GLU A 576 -32.70 21.37 -11.50
C GLU A 576 -33.70 20.92 -10.44
N PHE A 577 -33.23 20.77 -9.20
CA PHE A 577 -34.04 20.40 -8.04
C PHE A 577 -33.96 21.51 -6.99
N SER A 578 -35.10 21.91 -6.44
CA SER A 578 -35.11 22.62 -5.17
C SER A 578 -34.76 21.66 -4.04
N ARG A 579 -33.80 22.04 -3.19
CA ARG A 579 -33.36 21.28 -2.01
C ARG A 579 -34.13 21.74 -0.78
N GLU A 580 -35.03 20.90 -0.28
CA GLU A 580 -35.77 21.13 0.96
C GLU A 580 -35.03 20.46 2.13
N LEU A 581 -34.60 21.22 3.14
CA LEU A 581 -34.05 20.68 4.39
C LEU A 581 -35.21 20.18 5.26
N VAL A 582 -35.34 18.86 5.41
CA VAL A 582 -36.39 18.23 6.21
C VAL A 582 -36.00 18.14 7.67
N ALA A 583 -34.73 17.81 7.96
CA ALA A 583 -34.16 17.84 9.30
C ALA A 583 -32.67 18.17 9.23
N SER A 584 -32.20 19.05 10.11
CA SER A 584 -30.77 19.33 10.25
C SER A 584 -30.11 18.30 11.16
N GLY A 585 -29.11 17.58 10.64
CA GLY A 585 -28.32 16.63 11.40
C GLY A 585 -27.45 17.33 12.44
N THR A 586 -26.89 18.48 12.09
CA THR A 586 -26.09 19.29 13.01
C THR A 586 -26.91 19.78 14.21
N GLU A 587 -28.15 20.23 14.00
CA GLU A 587 -29.03 20.62 15.11
C GLU A 587 -29.38 19.44 16.03
N ALA A 588 -29.62 18.27 15.46
CA ALA A 588 -29.88 17.04 16.22
C ALA A 588 -28.67 16.63 17.07
N ALA A 589 -27.46 16.65 16.50
CA ALA A 589 -26.22 16.36 17.20
C ALA A 589 -25.94 17.37 18.32
N VAL A 590 -26.17 18.66 18.08
CA VAL A 590 -26.07 19.72 19.10
C VAL A 590 -27.07 19.51 20.23
N ALA A 591 -28.31 19.10 19.92
CA ALA A 591 -29.33 18.83 20.93
C ALA A 591 -28.94 17.62 21.80
N ALA A 592 -28.46 16.53 21.18
CA ALA A 592 -27.95 15.36 21.90
C ALA A 592 -26.76 15.74 22.79
N ALA A 593 -25.78 16.46 22.25
CA ALA A 593 -24.59 16.89 22.98
C ALA A 593 -24.91 17.77 24.19
N LYS A 594 -25.90 18.68 24.10
CA LYS A 594 -26.35 19.52 25.23
C LYS A 594 -27.01 18.71 26.35
N ALA A 595 -27.64 17.59 26.01
CA ALA A 595 -28.34 16.75 26.98
C ALA A 595 -27.42 15.72 27.67
N ALA A 596 -26.19 15.55 27.17
CA ALA A 596 -25.24 14.57 27.65
C ALA A 596 -24.14 15.16 28.55
N ASP A 597 -23.59 14.35 29.46
CA ASP A 597 -22.42 14.71 30.27
C ASP A 597 -21.15 14.86 29.42
N VAL A 598 -21.08 14.08 28.33
CA VAL A 598 -19.95 13.99 27.39
C VAL A 598 -20.52 13.78 25.98
N ALA A 599 -19.91 14.41 24.97
CA ALA A 599 -20.15 14.11 23.57
C ALA A 599 -18.96 13.36 22.98
N VAL A 600 -19.22 12.26 22.28
CA VAL A 600 -18.26 11.49 21.50
C VAL A 600 -18.62 11.69 20.03
N VAL A 601 -17.76 12.36 19.27
CA VAL A 601 -17.97 12.63 17.85
C VAL A 601 -17.13 11.65 17.03
N VAL A 602 -17.75 10.84 16.18
CA VAL A 602 -17.08 9.83 15.35
C VAL A 602 -17.12 10.29 13.88
N VAL A 603 -15.95 10.65 13.36
CA VAL A 603 -15.74 11.26 12.03
C VAL A 603 -14.53 10.62 11.34
N GLY A 604 -14.40 10.82 10.04
CA GLY A 604 -13.27 10.33 9.24
C GLY A 604 -13.67 9.99 7.81
N SER A 605 -13.16 8.88 7.29
CA SER A 605 -13.32 8.48 5.87
C SER A 605 -14.30 7.32 5.67
N GLN A 606 -14.66 7.09 4.40
CA GLN A 606 -15.37 5.89 3.95
C GLN A 606 -14.38 5.07 3.08
N PRO A 607 -14.14 3.77 3.37
CA PRO A 607 -13.03 3.00 2.75
C PRO A 607 -13.01 2.91 1.22
N PHE A 608 -14.13 3.17 0.54
CA PHE A 608 -14.26 3.07 -0.90
C PHE A 608 -14.30 4.45 -1.60
N ILE A 609 -14.30 5.54 -0.85
CA ILE A 609 -14.46 6.91 -1.38
C ILE A 609 -13.24 7.75 -1.01
N ASN A 610 -12.74 8.52 -1.98
CA ASN A 610 -11.60 9.44 -1.77
C ASN A 610 -10.33 8.74 -1.24
N GLY A 611 -9.99 7.58 -1.83
CA GLY A 611 -8.77 6.80 -1.58
C GLY A 611 -9.08 5.30 -1.58
N ARG A 612 -8.70 4.58 -2.65
CA ARG A 612 -8.78 3.12 -2.77
C ARG A 612 -7.90 2.62 -3.92
N GLU A 613 -7.83 1.32 -4.13
CA GLU A 613 -7.31 0.74 -5.38
C GLU A 613 -7.97 1.37 -6.63
N ASP A 614 -7.16 1.69 -7.66
CA ASP A 614 -7.53 2.42 -8.88
C ASP A 614 -7.94 3.91 -8.65
N HIS A 615 -7.73 4.45 -7.44
CA HIS A 615 -8.06 5.84 -7.15
C HIS A 615 -7.24 6.49 -6.01
N ASP A 616 -6.31 7.36 -6.39
CA ASP A 616 -5.56 8.20 -5.44
C ASP A 616 -6.39 9.38 -4.90
N ARG A 617 -6.07 9.82 -3.68
CA ARG A 617 -6.66 11.01 -3.06
C ARG A 617 -6.13 12.27 -3.76
N THR A 618 -6.99 13.25 -3.94
CA THR A 618 -6.60 14.58 -4.45
C THR A 618 -6.36 15.60 -3.34
N ASP A 619 -6.85 15.30 -2.13
CA ASP A 619 -6.69 16.09 -0.91
C ASP A 619 -6.66 15.17 0.32
N ILE A 620 -6.15 15.69 1.43
CA ILE A 620 -6.04 14.99 2.72
C ILE A 620 -6.76 15.74 3.85
N GLY A 621 -7.74 16.59 3.52
CA GLY A 621 -8.60 17.26 4.51
C GLY A 621 -9.69 16.35 5.06
N LEU A 622 -10.04 16.55 6.33
CA LEU A 622 -11.31 16.04 6.84
C LEU A 622 -12.47 16.71 6.07
N ALA A 623 -13.52 15.94 5.76
CA ALA A 623 -14.69 16.47 5.07
C ALA A 623 -15.24 17.74 5.76
N ALA A 624 -15.50 18.79 4.98
CA ALA A 624 -15.87 20.10 5.52
C ALA A 624 -17.15 20.06 6.36
N GLY A 625 -18.15 19.26 5.95
CA GLY A 625 -19.38 19.05 6.72
C GLY A 625 -19.12 18.32 8.04
N GLN A 626 -18.15 17.40 8.09
CA GLN A 626 -17.76 16.71 9.31
C GLN A 626 -16.99 17.61 10.27
N GLU A 627 -16.06 18.44 9.78
CA GLU A 627 -15.40 19.46 10.61
C GLU A 627 -16.43 20.42 11.21
N ALA A 628 -17.35 20.97 10.40
CA ALA A 628 -18.41 21.86 10.86
C ALA A 628 -19.32 21.22 11.93
N LEU A 629 -19.62 19.92 11.81
CA LEU A 629 -20.34 19.16 12.83
C LEU A 629 -19.55 19.11 14.15
N VAL A 630 -18.25 18.83 14.11
CA VAL A 630 -17.38 18.84 15.29
C VAL A 630 -17.37 20.23 15.93
N GLU A 631 -17.24 21.30 15.14
CA GLU A 631 -17.26 22.68 15.67
C GLU A 631 -18.53 22.98 16.44
N ALA A 632 -19.69 22.63 15.87
CA ALA A 632 -21.00 22.84 16.46
C ALA A 632 -21.18 22.05 17.77
N VAL A 633 -20.73 20.79 17.79
CA VAL A 633 -20.81 19.93 18.98
C VAL A 633 -19.88 20.41 20.08
N VAL A 634 -18.64 20.79 19.77
CA VAL A 634 -17.69 21.37 20.74
C VAL A 634 -18.24 22.66 21.36
N ALA A 635 -18.86 23.52 20.56
CA ALA A 635 -19.51 24.73 21.05
C ALA A 635 -20.70 24.45 21.97
N ALA A 636 -21.42 23.35 21.72
CA ALA A 636 -22.57 22.92 22.49
C ALA A 636 -22.19 22.20 23.80
N ASN A 637 -21.13 21.37 23.75
CA ASN A 637 -20.61 20.62 24.88
C ASN A 637 -19.06 20.64 24.88
N PRO A 638 -18.42 21.43 25.76
CA PRO A 638 -16.96 21.50 25.82
C PRO A 638 -16.30 20.23 26.39
N ARG A 639 -17.08 19.25 26.85
CA ARG A 639 -16.60 17.89 27.20
C ARG A 639 -16.78 16.96 25.99
N THR A 640 -16.24 17.40 24.85
CA THR A 640 -16.25 16.62 23.62
C THR A 640 -14.96 15.81 23.48
N VAL A 641 -15.11 14.57 23.02
CA VAL A 641 -14.03 13.70 22.54
C VAL A 641 -14.29 13.41 21.07
N VAL A 642 -13.25 13.46 20.24
CA VAL A 642 -13.33 13.02 18.84
C VAL A 642 -12.68 11.64 18.71
N VAL A 643 -13.40 10.70 18.11
CA VAL A 643 -12.85 9.45 17.57
C VAL A 643 -12.72 9.64 16.07
N LEU A 644 -11.48 9.78 15.60
CA LEU A 644 -11.14 9.89 14.20
C LEU A 644 -10.94 8.48 13.64
N GLN A 645 -11.90 8.01 12.86
CA GLN A 645 -11.88 6.70 12.25
C GLN A 645 -11.52 6.84 10.77
N THR A 646 -10.25 6.63 10.43
CA THR A 646 -9.72 6.73 9.06
C THR A 646 -8.42 5.93 8.94
N SER A 647 -8.19 5.31 7.79
CA SER A 647 -6.93 4.61 7.51
C SER A 647 -5.84 5.53 6.91
N TYR A 648 -6.13 6.82 6.69
CA TYR A 648 -5.22 7.75 6.03
C TYR A 648 -4.80 8.91 6.95
N PRO A 649 -3.69 9.59 6.68
CA PRO A 649 -3.39 10.85 7.35
C PRO A 649 -4.36 11.93 6.93
N ASP A 650 -4.92 12.64 7.91
CA ASP A 650 -5.83 13.77 7.69
C ASP A 650 -5.31 15.07 8.33
N THR A 651 -5.56 16.18 7.64
CA THR A 651 -5.20 17.53 8.12
C THR A 651 -6.28 18.09 9.04
N ILE A 652 -6.21 17.72 10.32
CA ILE A 652 -7.22 18.06 11.35
C ILE A 652 -6.82 19.25 12.24
N THR A 653 -6.19 20.28 11.67
CA THR A 653 -5.55 21.36 12.46
C THR A 653 -6.52 22.10 13.38
N TRP A 654 -7.75 22.37 12.94
CA TRP A 654 -8.77 23.00 13.78
C TRP A 654 -9.11 22.13 15.00
N LEU A 655 -9.33 20.83 14.79
CA LEU A 655 -9.62 19.87 15.86
C LEU A 655 -8.46 19.82 16.86
N GLN A 656 -7.22 19.76 16.36
CA GLN A 656 -6.01 19.75 17.19
C GLN A 656 -5.90 21.00 18.08
N ASP A 657 -6.45 22.14 17.69
CA ASP A 657 -6.46 23.35 18.51
C ASP A 657 -7.63 23.37 19.52
N HIS A 658 -8.82 22.91 19.13
CA HIS A 658 -10.06 23.18 19.89
C HIS A 658 -10.63 21.98 20.66
N VAL A 659 -10.40 20.75 20.20
CA VAL A 659 -11.02 19.55 20.80
C VAL A 659 -10.23 19.08 22.05
N PRO A 660 -10.85 18.81 23.20
CA PRO A 660 -10.14 18.36 24.41
C PRO A 660 -9.33 17.07 24.24
N ALA A 661 -9.89 16.06 23.59
CA ALA A 661 -9.22 14.79 23.32
C ALA A 661 -9.58 14.23 21.94
N ILE A 662 -8.58 13.63 21.29
CA ILE A 662 -8.69 13.02 19.97
C ILE A 662 -8.04 11.64 20.05
N VAL A 663 -8.80 10.60 19.70
CA VAL A 663 -8.34 9.22 19.54
C VAL A 663 -8.46 8.86 18.06
N TRP A 664 -7.45 8.21 17.51
CA TRP A 664 -7.46 7.71 16.14
C TRP A 664 -7.53 6.18 16.09
N THR A 665 -8.30 5.66 15.14
CA THR A 665 -8.41 4.23 14.81
C THR A 665 -8.61 4.06 13.30
N THR A 666 -8.28 2.89 12.76
CA THR A 666 -8.55 2.53 11.36
C THR A 666 -9.97 1.99 11.18
N HIS A 667 -10.31 1.66 9.92
CA HIS A 667 -11.56 1.02 9.54
C HIS A 667 -11.54 -0.52 9.71
N ALA A 668 -12.71 -1.11 9.39
CA ALA A 668 -12.93 -2.52 9.08
C ALA A 668 -12.66 -3.59 10.16
N GLY A 669 -12.37 -3.23 11.41
CA GLY A 669 -12.28 -4.20 12.50
C GLY A 669 -13.64 -4.59 13.09
N GLN A 670 -13.91 -5.89 13.27
CA GLN A 670 -15.20 -6.38 13.76
C GLN A 670 -15.52 -5.95 15.21
N GLU A 671 -14.47 -5.72 16.01
CA GLU A 671 -14.52 -5.35 17.44
C GLU A 671 -14.23 -3.85 17.70
N THR A 672 -14.22 -3.02 16.65
CA THR A 672 -13.83 -1.61 16.76
C THR A 672 -14.64 -0.86 17.82
N GLY A 673 -15.95 -1.06 17.89
CA GLY A 673 -16.83 -0.40 18.87
C GLY A 673 -16.51 -0.71 20.33
N HIS A 674 -16.24 -1.99 20.65
CA HIS A 674 -15.82 -2.37 21.99
C HIS A 674 -14.45 -1.80 22.34
N ALA A 675 -13.49 -1.87 21.42
CA ALA A 675 -12.16 -1.29 21.63
C ALA A 675 -12.22 0.23 21.86
N VAL A 676 -13.08 0.94 21.11
CA VAL A 676 -13.32 2.39 21.31
C VAL A 676 -13.84 2.62 22.73
N ALA A 677 -14.83 1.86 23.18
CA ALA A 677 -15.35 1.99 24.53
C ALA A 677 -14.27 1.69 25.60
N ASP A 678 -13.49 0.63 25.43
CA ASP A 678 -12.43 0.26 26.38
C ASP A 678 -11.38 1.37 26.53
N VAL A 679 -10.95 1.97 25.41
CA VAL A 679 -10.01 3.09 25.42
C VAL A 679 -10.67 4.32 26.04
N LEU A 680 -11.88 4.69 25.64
CA LEU A 680 -12.54 5.90 26.14
C LEU A 680 -12.79 5.85 27.65
N PHE A 681 -13.14 4.70 28.21
CA PHE A 681 -13.37 4.53 29.65
C PHE A 681 -12.12 4.09 30.42
N GLY A 682 -11.02 3.82 29.72
CA GLY A 682 -9.72 3.51 30.30
C GLY A 682 -9.61 2.11 30.91
N ASP A 683 -10.41 1.18 30.39
CA ASP A 683 -10.24 -0.26 30.56
C ASP A 683 -8.99 -0.71 29.77
N THR A 684 -8.77 -0.10 28.60
CA THR A 684 -7.50 -0.15 27.85
C THR A 684 -6.77 1.19 27.94
N ASN A 685 -5.47 1.15 28.23
CA ASN A 685 -4.60 2.33 28.16
C ASN A 685 -3.99 2.39 26.74
N PRO A 686 -4.31 3.40 25.91
CA PRO A 686 -3.82 3.45 24.55
C PRO A 686 -2.30 3.56 24.53
N ALA A 687 -1.68 2.71 23.70
CA ALA A 687 -0.24 2.65 23.53
C ALA A 687 0.19 2.64 22.06
N GLY A 688 -0.76 2.64 21.12
CA GLY A 688 -0.48 2.71 19.70
C GLY A 688 0.38 3.93 19.34
N ARG A 689 1.13 3.81 18.24
CA ARG A 689 2.00 4.86 17.70
C ARG A 689 1.78 4.97 16.19
N LEU A 690 1.67 6.20 15.68
CA LEU A 690 1.54 6.46 14.25
C LEU A 690 2.71 5.87 13.47
N THR A 691 2.40 5.24 12.33
CA THR A 691 3.38 4.58 11.45
C THR A 691 3.76 5.45 10.25
N GLN A 692 3.19 6.65 10.15
CA GLN A 692 3.48 7.64 9.12
C GLN A 692 3.33 9.06 9.66
N THR A 693 3.98 10.01 9.03
CA THR A 693 3.97 11.42 9.42
C THR A 693 2.69 12.09 8.92
N TRP A 694 1.99 12.81 9.81
CA TRP A 694 0.79 13.57 9.45
C TRP A 694 1.17 15.02 9.20
N PRO A 695 1.06 15.52 7.96
CA PRO A 695 1.36 16.92 7.63
C PRO A 695 0.31 17.87 8.23
N LYS A 696 0.60 19.18 8.27
CA LYS A 696 -0.39 20.18 8.72
C LYS A 696 -1.30 20.65 7.61
N SER A 697 -0.83 20.57 6.38
CA SER A 697 -1.58 20.91 5.19
C SER A 697 -1.16 20.02 4.02
N SER A 698 -2.07 19.77 3.08
CA SER A 698 -1.77 19.17 1.79
C SER A 698 -0.69 19.94 1.02
N GLN A 699 -0.49 21.23 1.33
CA GLN A 699 0.59 22.06 0.75
C GLN A 699 1.99 21.73 1.28
N ASP A 700 2.09 21.02 2.41
CA ASP A 700 3.36 20.55 2.96
C ASP A 700 3.86 19.29 2.22
N LEU A 701 3.02 18.65 1.40
CA LEU A 701 3.38 17.50 0.59
C LEU A 701 4.13 17.90 -0.68
N GLN A 702 4.88 16.94 -1.26
CA GLN A 702 5.40 17.11 -2.60
C GLN A 702 4.25 17.30 -3.60
N PRO A 703 4.26 18.36 -4.44
CA PRO A 703 3.14 18.61 -5.34
C PRO A 703 2.88 17.44 -6.30
N ASP A 704 3.95 16.84 -6.80
CA ASP A 704 3.91 15.69 -7.71
C ASP A 704 4.02 14.38 -6.94
N LEU A 705 2.92 13.62 -6.93
CA LEU A 705 2.85 12.28 -6.35
C LEU A 705 3.81 11.31 -7.04
N MET A 706 4.19 11.55 -8.30
CA MET A 706 5.11 10.70 -9.05
C MET A 706 6.58 10.97 -8.73
N ASN A 707 6.90 11.85 -7.78
CA ASN A 707 8.28 12.08 -7.38
C ASN A 707 8.77 11.02 -6.38
N TYR A 708 9.38 9.95 -6.88
CA TYR A 708 9.90 8.84 -6.06
C TYR A 708 11.27 9.11 -5.43
N ASP A 709 11.98 10.18 -5.79
CA ASP A 709 13.25 10.51 -5.12
C ASP A 709 13.02 11.21 -3.77
N ILE A 710 12.78 10.43 -2.73
CA ILE A 710 12.53 10.93 -1.36
C ILE A 710 13.70 11.74 -0.78
N ILE A 711 14.92 11.53 -1.29
CA ILE A 711 16.15 12.15 -0.78
C ILE A 711 16.23 13.59 -1.30
N SER A 712 16.14 13.78 -2.62
CA SER A 712 16.27 15.12 -3.22
C SER A 712 15.04 15.99 -2.98
N SER A 713 13.87 15.36 -2.88
CA SER A 713 12.60 16.05 -2.61
C SER A 713 12.36 16.33 -1.13
N GLY A 714 13.04 15.64 -0.21
CA GLY A 714 12.86 15.85 1.23
C GLY A 714 11.54 15.30 1.74
N GLN A 715 11.23 14.05 1.42
CA GLN A 715 9.99 13.37 1.84
C GLN A 715 10.20 12.49 3.06
N THR A 716 9.08 12.09 3.70
CA THR A 716 8.99 11.25 4.91
C THR A 716 9.71 11.87 6.12
N TYR A 717 9.57 11.27 7.31
CA TYR A 717 10.34 11.71 8.47
C TYR A 717 11.87 11.58 8.30
N LEU A 718 12.34 10.82 7.30
CA LEU A 718 13.77 10.61 7.01
C LEU A 718 14.43 11.88 6.46
N TYR A 719 13.77 12.62 5.57
CA TYR A 719 14.37 13.77 4.89
C TYR A 719 13.56 15.06 5.01
N ASP A 720 12.29 15.00 5.41
CA ASP A 720 11.49 16.19 5.68
C ASP A 720 11.93 16.88 6.98
N THR A 721 12.06 18.20 6.92
CA THR A 721 12.41 19.07 8.05
C THR A 721 11.28 20.00 8.47
N THR A 722 10.13 19.95 7.78
CA THR A 722 8.93 20.65 8.19
C THR A 722 8.44 20.12 9.54
N LYS A 723 7.70 20.96 10.27
CA LYS A 723 7.12 20.54 11.55
C LYS A 723 5.75 19.92 11.28
N PRO A 724 5.59 18.58 11.43
CA PRO A 724 4.33 17.92 11.15
C PRO A 724 3.24 18.27 12.17
N LEU A 725 2.00 17.90 11.86
CA LEU A 725 0.89 17.90 12.81
C LEU A 725 1.11 16.82 13.86
N TYR A 726 1.39 15.59 13.40
CA TYR A 726 1.85 14.49 14.22
C TYR A 726 3.05 13.81 13.57
N PRO A 727 4.19 13.66 14.27
CA PRO A 727 5.38 13.04 13.71
C PRO A 727 5.27 11.51 13.67
N PHE A 728 6.05 10.85 12.81
CA PHE A 728 6.26 9.40 12.85
C PHE A 728 6.55 8.89 14.27
N GLY A 729 5.93 7.77 14.64
CA GLY A 729 6.06 7.14 15.96
C GLY A 729 5.32 7.86 17.08
N TYR A 730 4.45 8.83 16.81
CA TYR A 730 3.72 9.60 17.84
C TYR A 730 2.50 8.87 18.38
N GLY A 731 2.30 8.97 19.70
CA GLY A 731 1.08 8.55 20.39
C GLY A 731 1.19 8.85 21.88
N LEU A 732 0.07 9.24 22.51
CA LEU A 732 0.02 9.50 23.95
C LEU A 732 -0.44 8.25 24.71
N SER A 733 -0.32 8.31 26.04
CA SER A 733 -0.82 7.30 26.98
C SER A 733 -1.60 7.98 28.12
N TYR A 734 -2.41 7.22 28.84
CA TYR A 734 -3.00 7.66 30.12
C TYR A 734 -2.01 7.64 31.28
N THR A 735 -0.78 7.18 31.05
CA THR A 735 0.34 7.32 31.98
C THR A 735 1.48 8.12 31.35
N SER A 736 2.59 8.27 32.06
CA SER A 736 3.77 9.01 31.59
C SER A 736 5.02 8.18 31.83
N PHE A 737 6.02 8.35 30.96
CA PHE A 737 7.27 7.61 31.03
C PHE A 737 8.46 8.55 31.08
N ARG A 738 9.45 8.22 31.93
CA ARG A 738 10.73 8.91 32.00
C ARG A 738 11.84 7.99 31.52
N TYR A 739 12.71 8.53 30.67
CA TYR A 739 13.87 7.83 30.14
C TYR A 739 15.12 8.37 30.84
N SER A 740 16.05 7.49 31.22
CA SER A 740 17.27 7.90 31.92
C SER A 740 18.41 6.91 31.70
N HIS A 741 19.63 7.35 32.02
CA HIS A 741 20.85 6.54 32.01
C HIS A 741 21.09 5.78 30.69
N LEU A 742 20.93 6.47 29.55
CA LEU A 742 21.32 5.89 28.26
C LEU A 742 22.81 5.48 28.28
N ARG A 743 23.06 4.22 27.97
CA ARG A 743 24.40 3.61 27.89
C ARG A 743 24.52 2.97 26.51
N VAL A 744 25.50 3.40 25.72
CA VAL A 744 25.74 2.85 24.37
C VAL A 744 27.14 2.25 24.32
N ASP A 745 27.22 0.96 24.00
CA ASP A 745 28.47 0.23 23.88
C ASP A 745 28.55 -0.45 22.52
N LYS A 746 29.73 -0.43 21.89
CA LYS A 746 30.02 -1.28 20.73
C LYS A 746 30.48 -2.66 21.23
N LYS A 747 29.86 -3.71 20.72
CA LYS A 747 30.18 -5.10 21.02
C LYS A 747 31.23 -5.66 20.07
N ALA A 748 31.90 -6.72 20.51
CA ALA A 748 32.97 -7.37 19.75
C ALA A 748 32.44 -8.11 18.52
N ASP A 749 31.15 -8.47 18.52
CA ASP A 749 30.41 -9.09 17.41
C ASP A 749 30.01 -8.10 16.30
N GLY A 750 30.31 -6.81 16.45
CA GLY A 750 29.94 -5.79 15.47
C GLY A 750 28.60 -5.11 15.73
N THR A 751 27.99 -5.30 16.90
CA THR A 751 26.70 -4.68 17.26
C THR A 751 26.88 -3.40 18.08
N LEU A 752 26.11 -2.36 17.77
CA LEU A 752 25.89 -1.21 18.62
C LEU A 752 24.74 -1.52 19.58
N ARG A 753 25.01 -1.46 20.89
CA ARG A 753 24.01 -1.80 21.90
C ARG A 753 23.68 -0.61 22.79
N ALA A 754 22.44 -0.14 22.70
CA ALA A 754 21.91 0.93 23.54
C ALA A 754 21.05 0.34 24.66
N ARG A 755 21.30 0.75 25.90
CA ARG A 755 20.49 0.39 27.07
C ARG A 755 19.97 1.66 27.73
N VAL A 756 18.66 1.76 27.94
CA VAL A 756 18.01 2.92 28.57
C VAL A 756 17.09 2.47 29.68
N ASP A 757 17.08 3.17 30.81
CA ASP A 757 16.14 2.90 31.89
C ASP A 757 14.84 3.67 31.62
N VAL A 758 13.73 2.95 31.53
CA VAL A 758 12.39 3.48 31.31
C VAL A 758 11.56 3.26 32.56
N THR A 759 11.06 4.36 33.14
CA THR A 759 10.21 4.33 34.33
C THR A 759 8.81 4.80 33.98
N ASN A 760 7.78 4.05 34.35
CA ASN A 760 6.42 4.57 34.39
C ASN A 760 6.28 5.52 35.59
N THR A 761 6.11 6.81 35.31
CA THR A 761 6.00 7.87 36.32
C THR A 761 4.58 8.28 36.65
N GLY A 762 3.58 7.69 35.99
CA GLY A 762 2.18 7.98 36.26
C GLY A 762 1.57 7.07 37.32
N ARG A 763 0.24 6.88 37.21
CA ARG A 763 -0.58 6.17 38.20
C ARG A 763 -1.34 4.97 37.64
N ARG A 764 -1.16 4.69 36.36
CA ARG A 764 -1.79 3.56 35.64
C ARG A 764 -0.69 2.71 35.02
N THR A 765 -0.91 1.40 34.99
CA THR A 765 -0.16 0.51 34.12
C THR A 765 -0.35 0.95 32.67
N GLY A 766 0.68 0.81 31.86
CA GLY A 766 0.62 1.16 30.45
C GLY A 766 1.88 0.75 29.73
N ASP A 767 1.76 0.68 28.42
CA ASP A 767 2.86 0.31 27.56
C ASP A 767 3.55 1.54 26.98
N GLU A 768 4.85 1.40 26.78
CA GLU A 768 5.67 2.38 26.08
C GLU A 768 6.41 1.69 24.94
N VAL A 769 6.30 2.26 23.74
CA VAL A 769 7.13 1.90 22.59
C VAL A 769 8.38 2.77 22.60
N VAL A 770 9.52 2.17 22.96
CA VAL A 770 10.83 2.81 23.01
C VAL A 770 11.45 2.73 21.63
N GLN A 771 11.76 3.88 21.02
CA GLN A 771 12.25 3.96 19.65
C GLN A 771 13.70 4.46 19.64
N LEU A 772 14.58 3.76 18.90
CA LEU A 772 15.96 4.16 18.67
C LEU A 772 16.13 4.60 17.22
N TYR A 773 16.61 5.84 17.07
CA TYR A 773 17.00 6.41 15.80
C TYR A 773 18.49 6.69 15.74
N THR A 774 19.03 6.73 14.52
CA THR A 774 20.39 7.19 14.26
C THR A 774 20.42 8.36 13.28
N HIS A 775 21.42 9.22 13.41
CA HIS A 775 21.77 10.22 12.39
C HIS A 775 23.29 10.24 12.19
N GLN A 776 23.73 10.05 10.95
CA GLN A 776 25.14 10.16 10.55
C GLN A 776 25.48 11.63 10.30
N ARG A 777 26.46 12.17 11.02
CA ARG A 777 26.75 13.62 10.99
C ARG A 777 27.55 14.06 9.77
N ASP A 778 28.47 13.22 9.34
CA ASP A 778 29.39 13.52 8.24
C ASP A 778 29.26 12.42 7.17
N SER A 779 28.96 12.84 5.94
CA SER A 779 28.99 12.04 4.71
C SER A 779 29.14 12.98 3.51
N ARG A 780 29.59 12.45 2.37
CA ARG A 780 29.44 13.17 1.09
C ARG A 780 27.99 13.19 0.61
N ASP A 781 27.22 12.17 0.99
CA ASP A 781 25.88 11.93 0.49
C ASP A 781 24.86 12.48 1.50
N PRO A 782 23.71 13.02 1.05
CA PRO A 782 22.66 13.43 1.96
C PRO A 782 22.22 12.26 2.86
N GLN A 783 22.28 12.47 4.17
CA GLN A 783 21.91 11.48 5.19
C GLN A 783 20.53 11.81 5.76
N PRO A 784 19.74 10.81 6.16
CA PRO A 784 18.49 11.04 6.88
C PRO A 784 18.70 11.93 8.10
N VAL A 785 17.75 12.83 8.39
CA VAL A 785 17.76 13.66 9.61
C VAL A 785 17.67 12.80 10.87
N LYS A 786 17.04 11.63 10.73
CA LYS A 786 17.02 10.50 11.66
C LYS A 786 16.47 9.29 10.90
N GLN A 787 16.86 8.08 11.30
CA GLN A 787 16.34 6.83 10.74
C GLN A 787 16.12 5.84 11.89
N LEU A 788 14.95 5.20 11.93
CA LEU A 788 14.62 4.18 12.92
C LEU A 788 15.56 2.98 12.71
N ARG A 789 16.14 2.48 13.81
CA ARG A 789 17.08 1.36 13.78
C ARG A 789 16.68 0.21 14.70
N ALA A 790 15.87 0.48 15.72
CA ALA A 790 15.30 -0.53 16.60
C ALA A 790 14.13 0.06 17.37
N PHE A 791 13.21 -0.79 17.81
CA PHE A 791 12.18 -0.44 18.78
C PHE A 791 11.92 -1.61 19.72
N ASP A 792 11.30 -1.33 20.86
CA ASP A 792 10.82 -2.34 21.81
C ASP A 792 9.58 -1.81 22.53
N ARG A 793 8.58 -2.67 22.73
CA ARG A 793 7.34 -2.32 23.43
C ARG A 793 7.36 -2.97 24.82
N VAL A 794 7.26 -2.15 25.86
CA VAL A 794 7.33 -2.64 27.25
C VAL A 794 6.13 -2.21 28.07
N SER A 795 5.55 -3.16 28.82
CA SER A 795 4.50 -2.89 29.79
C SER A 795 5.09 -2.62 31.17
N LEU A 796 4.64 -1.53 31.82
CA LEU A 796 5.16 -1.10 33.12
C LEU A 796 4.04 -0.70 34.07
N ASP A 797 4.08 -1.25 35.28
CA ASP A 797 3.25 -0.82 36.41
C ASP A 797 3.68 0.57 36.93
N PRO A 798 2.81 1.30 37.66
CA PRO A 798 3.14 2.59 38.24
C PRO A 798 4.40 2.53 39.12
N GLY A 799 5.40 3.35 38.79
CA GLY A 799 6.69 3.42 39.49
C GLY A 799 7.68 2.33 39.09
N GLN A 800 7.28 1.32 38.31
CA GLN A 800 8.20 0.30 37.79
C GLN A 800 9.22 0.94 36.85
N THR A 801 10.46 0.46 36.93
CA THR A 801 11.52 0.78 35.98
C THR A 801 12.04 -0.51 35.38
N THR A 802 12.20 -0.53 34.06
CA THR A 802 12.94 -1.58 33.35
C THR A 802 14.09 -0.97 32.57
N THR A 803 15.09 -1.79 32.24
CA THR A 803 16.14 -1.40 31.29
C THR A 803 15.81 -2.01 29.94
N VAL A 804 15.51 -1.18 28.96
CA VAL A 804 15.27 -1.58 27.56
C VAL A 804 16.61 -1.67 26.84
N GLU A 805 16.84 -2.78 26.12
CA GLU A 805 18.05 -3.03 25.33
C GLU A 805 17.72 -3.07 23.85
N LEU A 806 18.28 -2.13 23.09
CA LEU A 806 18.08 -1.98 21.65
C LEU A 806 19.42 -2.24 20.97
N SER A 807 19.43 -3.17 20.01
CA SER A 807 20.63 -3.63 19.32
C SER A 807 20.56 -3.29 17.84
N VAL A 808 21.64 -2.72 17.31
CA VAL A 808 21.76 -2.34 15.91
C VAL A 808 23.07 -2.91 15.38
N PRO A 809 23.05 -3.89 14.48
CA PRO A 809 24.25 -4.31 13.76
C PRO A 809 24.92 -3.08 13.09
N VAL A 810 26.24 -2.93 13.22
CA VAL A 810 26.93 -1.79 12.61
C VAL A 810 26.87 -1.85 11.07
N ALA A 811 26.69 -3.05 10.49
CA ALA A 811 26.47 -3.23 9.07
C ALA A 811 25.19 -2.52 8.59
N ASP A 812 24.14 -2.50 9.41
CA ASP A 812 22.85 -1.87 9.07
C ASP A 812 22.93 -0.34 9.06
N LEU A 813 24.02 0.25 9.57
CA LEU A 813 24.31 1.68 9.42
C LEU A 813 24.82 2.04 8.01
N ALA A 814 24.93 1.05 7.11
CA ALA A 814 25.36 1.28 5.76
C ALA A 814 24.35 2.11 4.95
N HIS A 815 24.86 2.84 3.97
CA HIS A 815 24.09 3.44 2.88
C HIS A 815 24.72 3.06 1.54
N TRP A 816 24.02 3.32 0.45
CA TRP A 816 24.45 2.94 -0.89
C TRP A 816 25.39 3.98 -1.49
N ASP A 817 26.63 3.58 -1.78
CA ASP A 817 27.62 4.42 -2.46
C ASP A 817 27.51 4.27 -3.98
N VAL A 818 26.85 5.25 -4.61
CA VAL A 818 26.69 5.30 -6.08
C VAL A 818 28.01 5.50 -6.84
N THR A 819 29.10 5.89 -6.18
CA THR A 819 30.41 6.06 -6.86
C THR A 819 31.12 4.74 -7.09
N ARG A 820 30.77 3.70 -6.33
CA ARG A 820 31.39 2.37 -6.36
C ARG A 820 30.37 1.22 -6.43
N GLU A 821 29.08 1.54 -6.44
CA GLU A 821 27.95 0.61 -6.55
C GLU A 821 28.00 -0.48 -5.47
N LYS A 822 28.06 -0.06 -4.21
CA LYS A 822 28.08 -0.96 -3.05
C LYS A 822 27.56 -0.31 -1.76
N TRP A 823 27.11 -1.14 -0.83
CA TRP A 823 26.86 -0.74 0.56
C TRP A 823 28.15 -0.30 1.26
N VAL A 824 28.08 0.81 2.00
CA VAL A 824 29.20 1.35 2.77
C VAL A 824 28.78 1.80 4.16
N VAL A 825 29.52 1.35 5.18
CA VAL A 825 29.55 1.98 6.50
C VAL A 825 30.70 2.98 6.50
N GLU A 826 30.41 4.27 6.72
CA GLU A 826 31.42 5.31 6.76
C GLU A 826 32.04 5.50 8.15
N THR A 827 33.28 5.99 8.18
CA THR A 827 33.86 6.53 9.40
C THR A 827 33.22 7.87 9.71
N SER A 828 32.30 7.89 10.69
CA SER A 828 31.56 9.08 11.07
C SER A 828 31.17 9.06 12.54
N ALA A 829 30.86 10.24 13.07
CA ALA A 829 30.15 10.36 14.34
C ALA A 829 28.66 10.11 14.09
N TYR A 830 28.07 9.17 14.82
CA TYR A 830 26.64 8.90 14.77
C TYR A 830 25.98 9.38 16.05
N ASP A 831 24.89 10.13 15.89
CA ASP A 831 23.95 10.38 16.96
C ASP A 831 23.09 9.14 17.16
N VAL A 832 23.01 8.67 18.41
CA VAL A 832 22.09 7.64 18.87
C VAL A 832 21.02 8.34 19.68
N LEU A 833 19.80 8.32 19.16
CA LEU A 833 18.66 9.11 19.65
C LEU A 833 17.61 8.13 20.16
N VAL A 834 17.28 8.18 21.44
CA VAL A 834 16.25 7.31 22.03
C VAL A 834 15.07 8.16 22.50
N GLY A 835 13.88 7.85 22.00
CA GLY A 835 12.68 8.66 22.18
C GLY A 835 11.40 7.84 22.20
N ALA A 836 10.29 8.55 22.42
CA ALA A 836 8.94 7.99 22.34
C ALA A 836 8.26 8.24 20.99
N SER A 837 8.87 9.09 20.15
CA SER A 837 8.51 9.35 18.76
C SER A 837 9.73 9.94 18.05
N SER A 838 9.65 10.11 16.74
CA SER A 838 10.70 10.74 15.95
C SER A 838 10.95 12.21 16.36
N ALA A 839 9.99 12.87 17.01
CA ALA A 839 10.14 14.24 17.53
C ALA A 839 10.40 14.32 19.05
N ASP A 840 9.95 13.35 19.85
CA ASP A 840 10.16 13.31 21.31
C ASP A 840 11.40 12.46 21.67
N ILE A 841 12.59 12.99 21.33
CA ILE A 841 13.86 12.38 21.71
C ILE A 841 14.22 12.75 23.15
N ARG A 842 14.23 11.74 24.04
CA ARG A 842 14.40 11.92 25.48
C ARG A 842 15.82 11.68 25.97
N GLN A 843 16.60 10.84 25.28
CA GLN A 843 18.01 10.58 25.58
C GLN A 843 18.83 10.58 24.28
N LYS A 844 20.08 11.03 24.36
CA LYS A 844 21.00 11.09 23.22
C LYS A 844 22.40 10.66 23.63
N ALA A 845 23.10 9.97 22.75
CA ALA A 845 24.52 9.68 22.87
C ALA A 845 25.18 9.87 21.50
N VAL A 846 26.50 9.99 21.50
CA VAL A 846 27.29 10.04 20.27
C VAL A 846 28.26 8.87 20.29
N VAL A 847 28.30 8.10 19.22
CA VAL A 847 29.27 7.03 19.03
C VAL A 847 30.12 7.29 17.81
N GLN A 848 31.38 6.85 17.88
CA GLN A 848 32.29 6.88 16.74
C GLN A 848 32.20 5.53 16.04
N VAL A 849 31.69 5.53 14.81
CA VAL A 849 31.68 4.35 13.95
C VAL A 849 32.92 4.42 13.08
N LYS A 850 33.67 3.31 13.04
CA LYS A 850 34.83 3.15 12.19
C LYS A 850 34.43 2.28 11.01
N GLY A 851 34.42 2.88 9.83
CA GLY A 851 34.15 2.24 8.55
C GLY A 851 35.21 2.64 7.53
N GLU A 852 34.83 2.79 6.27
CA GLU A 852 35.67 3.41 5.24
C GLU A 852 35.33 4.89 5.05
N LYS A 853 36.04 5.59 4.17
CA LYS A 853 35.66 6.93 3.70
C LYS A 853 35.37 6.78 2.22
N ILE A 854 34.24 7.27 1.73
CA ILE A 854 33.99 7.25 0.29
C ILE A 854 35.08 8.09 -0.39
N PRO A 855 35.88 7.50 -1.29
CA PRO A 855 36.94 8.22 -1.94
C PRO A 855 36.35 9.23 -2.91
N ALA A 856 37.27 10.04 -3.41
CA ALA A 856 37.08 10.77 -4.64
C ALA A 856 36.39 9.96 -5.74
N ARG A 857 35.39 10.54 -6.40
CA ARG A 857 34.75 9.90 -7.56
C ARG A 857 35.77 9.79 -8.71
N ASP A 858 35.96 8.57 -9.19
CA ASP A 858 36.87 8.24 -10.29
C ASP A 858 36.08 8.09 -11.58
N LEU A 859 35.87 9.21 -12.28
CA LEU A 859 35.17 9.20 -13.57
C LEU A 859 36.03 8.67 -14.73
N SER A 860 37.28 8.22 -14.50
CA SER A 860 38.05 7.54 -15.55
C SER A 860 37.53 6.12 -15.83
N LYS A 861 36.75 5.57 -14.90
CA LYS A 861 36.00 4.33 -15.07
C LYS A 861 34.67 4.62 -15.75
N VAL A 862 34.17 3.62 -16.48
CA VAL A 862 32.80 3.64 -16.99
C VAL A 862 31.85 3.75 -15.80
N THR A 863 31.02 4.79 -15.80
CA THR A 863 30.07 5.13 -14.75
C THR A 863 28.69 5.17 -15.36
N GLN A 864 27.73 4.45 -14.77
CA GLN A 864 26.34 4.51 -15.21
C GLN A 864 25.79 5.93 -14.98
N ALA A 865 25.06 6.48 -15.95
CA ALA A 865 24.56 7.84 -15.85
C ALA A 865 23.55 8.03 -14.71
N GLN A 866 22.83 6.96 -14.33
CA GLN A 866 21.91 6.96 -13.19
C GLN A 866 22.59 7.13 -11.83
N ASN A 867 23.91 6.91 -11.75
CA ASN A 867 24.71 7.06 -10.52
C ASN A 867 25.09 8.53 -10.25
N PHE A 868 24.22 9.47 -10.60
CA PHE A 868 24.38 10.90 -10.32
C PHE A 868 24.22 11.21 -8.82
N ASP A 869 24.75 12.34 -8.35
CA ASP A 869 24.53 12.85 -6.99
C ASP A 869 23.42 13.91 -6.91
N ALA A 870 23.04 14.49 -8.05
CA ALA A 870 21.96 15.46 -8.18
C ALA A 870 21.54 15.61 -9.65
N TYR A 871 20.33 16.08 -9.88
CA TYR A 871 19.79 16.26 -11.22
C TYR A 871 18.72 17.35 -11.28
N ARG A 872 18.28 17.65 -12.51
CA ARG A 872 17.06 18.43 -12.78
C ARG A 872 16.43 18.00 -14.09
N GLY A 873 15.12 17.77 -14.07
CA GLY A 873 14.30 17.59 -15.27
C GLY A 873 14.69 16.38 -16.11
N ILE A 874 15.14 15.31 -15.45
CA ILE A 874 15.43 14.03 -16.11
C ILE A 874 14.36 13.02 -15.71
N GLU A 875 14.32 11.93 -16.46
CA GLU A 875 13.55 10.73 -16.16
C GLU A 875 14.49 9.53 -16.22
N LEU A 876 14.35 8.59 -15.30
CA LEU A 876 15.06 7.31 -15.38
C LEU A 876 14.24 6.35 -16.25
N VAL A 877 14.91 5.78 -17.24
CA VAL A 877 14.30 4.90 -18.25
C VAL A 877 15.15 3.66 -18.48
N ASP A 878 14.55 2.65 -19.08
CA ASP A 878 15.21 1.40 -19.42
C ASP A 878 16.35 1.64 -20.43
N ARG A 879 17.48 0.96 -20.22
CA ARG A 879 18.59 0.98 -21.18
C ARG A 879 18.32 0.04 -22.35
N SER A 880 17.87 -1.17 -22.05
CA SER A 880 17.33 -2.15 -22.99
C SER A 880 16.12 -2.83 -22.36
N LYS A 881 15.38 -3.61 -23.15
CA LYS A 881 14.26 -4.38 -22.64
C LYS A 881 14.69 -5.38 -21.57
N GLU A 882 15.89 -5.94 -21.70
CA GLU A 882 16.40 -6.99 -20.81
C GLU A 882 17.04 -6.44 -19.53
N SER A 883 17.82 -5.34 -19.59
CA SER A 883 18.54 -4.88 -18.40
C SER A 883 19.06 -3.43 -18.49
N GLY A 884 19.43 -2.91 -17.32
CA GLY A 884 20.07 -1.62 -17.16
C GLY A 884 19.12 -0.42 -17.25
N THR A 885 19.63 0.73 -16.82
CA THR A 885 18.89 2.00 -16.74
C THR A 885 19.70 3.11 -17.39
N SER A 886 19.01 4.09 -17.95
CA SER A 886 19.56 5.27 -18.60
C SER A 886 18.87 6.52 -18.09
N VAL A 887 19.56 7.65 -18.22
CA VAL A 887 18.99 8.97 -17.93
C VAL A 887 18.41 9.52 -19.22
N GLN A 888 17.10 9.69 -19.29
CA GLN A 888 16.42 10.42 -20.36
C GLN A 888 16.35 11.90 -20.00
N THR A 889 16.77 12.75 -20.93
CA THR A 889 16.92 14.19 -20.71
C THR A 889 15.90 14.99 -21.49
N ALA A 890 15.79 16.28 -21.17
CA ALA A 890 15.10 17.28 -21.97
C ALA A 890 15.98 18.54 -22.10
N ALA A 891 15.51 19.52 -22.88
CA ALA A 891 16.21 20.79 -23.00
C ALA A 891 16.26 21.52 -21.65
N GLY A 892 17.47 21.86 -21.19
CA GLY A 892 17.70 22.54 -19.91
C GLY A 892 17.85 21.60 -18.70
N SER A 893 17.71 20.29 -18.92
CA SER A 893 17.98 19.26 -17.91
C SER A 893 19.48 19.12 -17.65
N TRP A 894 19.84 18.58 -16.49
CA TRP A 894 21.23 18.28 -16.16
C TRP A 894 21.33 17.16 -15.11
N VAL A 895 22.48 16.49 -15.09
CA VAL A 895 22.90 15.59 -14.01
C VAL A 895 24.28 16.02 -13.50
N ALA A 896 24.56 15.74 -12.23
CA ALA A 896 25.80 16.13 -11.55
C ALA A 896 26.51 14.93 -10.93
N PHE A 897 27.83 14.89 -11.10
CA PHE A 897 28.75 13.93 -10.52
C PHE A 897 29.73 14.68 -9.61
N LYS A 898 29.45 14.70 -8.32
CA LYS A 898 30.13 15.50 -7.30
C LYS A 898 31.44 14.89 -6.87
N ASP A 899 32.37 15.78 -6.49
CA ASP A 899 33.70 15.47 -5.97
C ASP A 899 34.41 14.45 -6.89
N ALA A 900 34.63 14.81 -8.15
CA ALA A 900 35.34 14.02 -9.15
C ALA A 900 36.83 14.39 -9.24
N ASP A 901 37.70 13.39 -9.45
CA ASP A 901 39.13 13.61 -9.74
C ASP A 901 39.36 13.85 -11.23
N LEU A 902 39.79 15.05 -11.60
CA LEU A 902 39.98 15.44 -13.00
C LEU A 902 41.44 15.60 -13.43
N ASP A 903 42.43 15.23 -12.61
CA ASP A 903 43.86 15.43 -12.91
C ASP A 903 44.30 14.82 -14.25
N ARG A 904 43.65 13.71 -14.64
CA ARG A 904 43.90 12.97 -15.88
C ARG A 904 42.83 13.16 -16.94
N ALA A 905 41.77 13.91 -16.69
CA ALA A 905 40.67 14.07 -17.63
C ALA A 905 41.06 14.95 -18.82
N ARG A 906 40.98 14.42 -20.03
CA ARG A 906 41.25 15.09 -21.32
C ARG A 906 40.16 14.83 -22.35
N THR A 907 39.42 13.74 -22.22
CA THR A 907 38.31 13.40 -23.10
C THR A 907 37.08 13.08 -22.26
N PHE A 908 35.90 13.44 -22.76
CA PHE A 908 34.62 12.94 -22.28
C PHE A 908 34.09 11.95 -23.30
N THR A 909 33.63 10.79 -22.84
CA THR A 909 32.98 9.78 -23.65
C THR A 909 31.66 9.37 -23.00
N ALA A 910 30.61 9.19 -23.80
CA ALA A 910 29.33 8.67 -23.32
C ALA A 910 28.68 7.73 -24.33
N ALA A 911 27.98 6.72 -23.82
CA ALA A 911 27.06 5.90 -24.60
C ALA A 911 25.68 6.56 -24.60
N VAL A 912 25.19 6.94 -25.77
CA VAL A 912 23.95 7.72 -25.92
C VAL A 912 23.04 7.14 -26.99
N ALA A 913 21.73 7.23 -26.76
CA ALA A 913 20.71 6.97 -27.77
C ALA A 913 19.86 8.22 -27.98
N LYS A 914 19.48 8.47 -29.23
CA LYS A 914 18.62 9.59 -29.62
C LYS A 914 17.71 9.14 -30.76
N ALA A 915 16.45 8.88 -30.44
CA ALA A 915 15.46 8.50 -31.45
C ALA A 915 15.13 9.67 -32.40
N ASP A 916 14.89 10.86 -31.85
CA ASP A 916 14.46 12.01 -32.65
C ASP A 916 15.50 12.45 -33.68
N ALA A 917 15.02 12.94 -34.83
CA ALA A 917 15.86 13.53 -35.86
C ALA A 917 16.58 14.81 -35.38
N GLY A 918 17.71 15.12 -36.01
CA GLY A 918 18.54 16.27 -35.67
C GLY A 918 19.62 15.95 -34.64
N ASN A 919 20.40 16.96 -34.28
CA ASN A 919 21.52 16.83 -33.35
C ASN A 919 21.14 17.43 -31.99
N GLY A 920 21.50 16.73 -30.93
CA GLY A 920 21.56 17.26 -29.57
C GLY A 920 22.99 17.56 -29.14
N THR A 921 23.17 18.13 -27.95
CA THR A 921 24.47 18.31 -27.32
C THR A 921 24.48 17.90 -25.86
N ILE A 922 25.64 17.39 -25.42
CA ILE A 922 25.99 17.20 -24.01
C ILE A 922 27.13 18.16 -23.70
N GLN A 923 26.87 19.11 -22.83
CA GLN A 923 27.88 20.04 -22.33
C GLN A 923 28.45 19.52 -21.01
N VAL A 924 29.78 19.37 -20.94
CA VAL A 924 30.51 19.06 -19.71
C VAL A 924 30.91 20.37 -19.05
N ARG A 925 30.38 20.63 -17.86
CA ARG A 925 30.60 21.86 -17.09
C ARG A 925 31.13 21.55 -15.69
N LEU A 926 31.91 22.47 -15.14
CA LEU A 926 32.47 22.34 -13.79
C LEU A 926 31.70 23.20 -12.79
N ASP A 927 31.48 22.62 -11.60
CA ASP A 927 31.02 23.22 -10.34
C ASP A 927 29.59 23.81 -10.34
N SER A 928 28.97 24.02 -11.51
CA SER A 928 27.53 24.29 -11.63
C SER A 928 27.00 24.05 -13.05
N PRO A 929 25.67 23.95 -13.26
CA PRO A 929 25.08 23.83 -14.60
C PRO A 929 25.36 25.02 -15.53
N THR A 930 25.74 26.18 -14.97
CA THR A 930 26.15 27.38 -15.73
C THR A 930 27.63 27.70 -15.58
N GLY A 931 28.39 26.80 -14.94
CA GLY A 931 29.80 26.94 -14.65
C GLY A 931 30.67 26.82 -15.89
N ARG A 932 31.99 26.69 -15.68
CA ARG A 932 32.96 26.66 -16.78
C ARG A 932 32.65 25.50 -17.71
N LEU A 933 32.35 25.81 -18.98
CA LEU A 933 32.26 24.81 -20.05
C LEU A 933 33.66 24.31 -20.37
N VAL A 934 33.85 22.99 -20.28
CA VAL A 934 35.13 22.35 -20.59
C VAL A 934 35.04 21.43 -21.81
N GLY A 935 33.85 20.96 -22.19
CA GLY A 935 33.68 20.20 -23.43
C GLY A 935 32.23 20.16 -23.90
N THR A 936 32.03 19.92 -25.19
CA THR A 936 30.71 19.72 -25.79
C THR A 936 30.76 18.53 -26.74
N ALA A 937 29.95 17.51 -26.48
CA ALA A 937 29.75 16.39 -27.39
C ALA A 937 28.47 16.61 -28.22
N THR A 938 28.55 16.44 -29.53
CA THR A 938 27.37 16.42 -30.41
C THR A 938 26.78 15.02 -30.44
N VAL A 939 25.48 14.91 -30.23
CA VAL A 939 24.72 13.66 -30.26
C VAL A 939 23.86 13.65 -31.52
N ALA A 940 24.27 12.85 -32.51
CA ALA A 940 23.43 12.62 -33.69
C ALA A 940 22.28 11.65 -33.34
N SER A 941 21.19 11.73 -34.11
CA SER A 941 20.12 10.72 -34.05
C SER A 941 20.67 9.32 -34.32
N THR A 942 20.33 8.37 -33.45
CA THR A 942 20.57 6.94 -33.63
C THR A 942 19.36 6.22 -34.22
N GLY A 943 18.24 6.93 -34.42
CA GLY A 943 17.01 6.44 -35.05
C GLY A 943 16.11 5.59 -34.16
N ASP A 944 16.59 5.18 -32.99
CA ASP A 944 15.87 4.32 -32.05
C ASP A 944 16.36 4.58 -30.60
N ARG A 945 15.51 4.29 -29.61
CA ARG A 945 15.78 4.52 -28.18
C ARG A 945 16.71 3.49 -27.53
N TYR A 946 16.88 2.31 -28.14
CA TYR A 946 17.75 1.22 -27.66
C TYR A 946 19.04 1.09 -28.49
N THR A 947 19.16 1.84 -29.58
CA THR A 947 20.39 1.89 -30.39
C THR A 947 21.35 2.93 -29.82
N TYR A 948 22.33 2.49 -29.05
CA TYR A 948 23.35 3.35 -28.44
C TYR A 948 24.56 3.54 -29.34
N ALA A 949 25.02 4.79 -29.46
CA ALA A 949 26.27 5.18 -30.10
C ALA A 949 27.22 5.82 -29.08
N THR A 950 28.52 5.71 -29.32
CA THR A 950 29.53 6.40 -28.52
C THR A 950 29.75 7.82 -29.06
N VAL A 951 29.62 8.82 -28.19
CA VAL A 951 30.04 10.20 -28.47
C VAL A 951 31.29 10.55 -27.70
N THR A 952 32.10 11.47 -28.23
CA THR A 952 33.33 11.92 -27.58
C THR A 952 33.55 13.41 -27.77
N ALA A 953 34.08 14.07 -26.73
CA ALA A 953 34.50 15.47 -26.77
C ALA A 953 35.87 15.63 -26.10
N ALA A 954 36.70 16.51 -26.65
CA ALA A 954 37.91 16.95 -25.95
C ALA A 954 37.54 17.92 -24.81
N LEU A 955 38.28 17.84 -23.70
CA LEU A 955 38.13 18.71 -22.54
C LEU A 955 39.22 19.78 -22.53
N ASP A 956 38.81 21.05 -22.45
CA ASP A 956 39.71 22.21 -22.38
C ASP A 956 40.39 22.30 -21.01
N ASP A 957 41.69 22.05 -20.97
CA ASP A 957 42.52 22.11 -19.76
C ASP A 957 42.82 23.56 -19.30
N GLY A 958 42.39 24.56 -20.07
CA GLY A 958 42.62 25.98 -19.80
C GLY A 958 44.03 26.45 -20.17
N ARG A 959 44.86 25.60 -20.78
CA ARG A 959 46.19 25.94 -21.30
C ARG A 959 46.07 26.28 -22.78
N GLY A 960 45.54 27.47 -23.08
CA GLY A 960 45.57 27.98 -24.45
C GLY A 960 46.99 27.97 -25.03
N PRO A 961 47.16 27.81 -26.36
CA PRO A 961 48.48 27.86 -26.99
C PRO A 961 49.06 29.25 -26.74
N GLY A 962 50.22 29.31 -26.08
CA GLY A 962 50.85 30.54 -25.63
C GLY A 962 50.84 31.66 -26.68
N LYS A 963 50.09 32.72 -26.41
CA LYS A 963 50.28 34.03 -27.04
C LYS A 963 50.37 35.10 -25.97
N GLY A 964 51.40 35.95 -26.14
CA GLY A 964 51.94 36.91 -25.19
C GLY A 964 50.94 37.77 -24.42
N HIS A 965 51.35 38.09 -23.18
CA HIS A 965 51.01 39.26 -22.38
C HIS A 965 49.71 39.99 -22.74
N GLY A 966 48.63 39.63 -22.03
CA GLY A 966 47.44 40.46 -21.86
C GLY A 966 46.60 39.88 -20.73
N GLN A 967 46.38 40.66 -19.66
CA GLN A 967 45.55 40.29 -18.52
C GLN A 967 44.11 40.04 -18.98
N GLY A 968 43.75 38.76 -19.14
CA GLY A 968 42.37 38.27 -19.16
C GLY A 968 42.10 37.46 -17.87
N PRO A 969 40.84 37.27 -17.47
CA PRO A 969 40.49 36.60 -16.21
C PRO A 969 41.08 35.19 -16.19
N SER A 970 41.69 34.81 -15.06
CA SER A 970 42.25 33.47 -14.86
C SER A 970 41.12 32.44 -14.92
N HIS A 971 40.95 31.77 -16.06
CA HIS A 971 40.11 30.58 -16.14
C HIS A 971 40.76 29.51 -15.24
N GLY A 972 40.06 29.05 -14.20
CA GLY A 972 40.54 28.04 -13.26
C GLY A 972 40.96 26.75 -13.97
N SER A 973 41.90 25.97 -13.40
CA SER A 973 42.40 24.73 -14.01
C SER A 973 41.32 23.66 -14.15
N LEU A 974 41.44 22.76 -15.13
CA LEU A 974 40.65 21.52 -15.20
C LEU A 974 41.12 20.48 -14.15
N ASN A 975 42.39 20.56 -13.73
CA ASN A 975 42.98 19.61 -12.80
C ASN A 975 42.50 19.88 -11.37
N GLY A 976 42.31 18.81 -10.58
CA GLY A 976 41.86 18.87 -9.20
C GLY A 976 40.48 18.25 -8.98
N ARG A 977 39.87 18.64 -7.85
CA ARG A 977 38.56 18.18 -7.38
C ARG A 977 37.48 19.12 -7.92
N HIS A 978 36.51 18.58 -8.67
CA HIS A 978 35.40 19.36 -9.22
C HIS A 978 34.10 18.58 -9.19
N ASP A 979 32.98 19.29 -9.15
CA ASP A 979 31.68 18.70 -9.49
C ASP A 979 31.50 18.76 -11.01
N VAL A 980 31.21 17.63 -11.64
CA VAL A 980 31.02 17.53 -13.10
C VAL A 980 29.54 17.53 -13.42
N TYR A 981 29.10 18.53 -14.17
CA TYR A 981 27.73 18.65 -14.66
C TYR A 981 27.66 18.27 -16.13
N LEU A 982 26.70 17.41 -16.48
CA LEU A 982 26.27 17.19 -17.86
C LEU A 982 24.99 17.98 -18.09
N VAL A 983 25.02 18.92 -19.05
CA VAL A 983 23.88 19.79 -19.37
C VAL A 983 23.40 19.51 -20.80
N PHE A 984 22.09 19.35 -20.95
CA PHE A 984 21.45 18.87 -22.17
C PHE A 984 20.58 19.94 -22.82
N ASP A 985 20.55 19.95 -24.15
CA ASP A 985 19.74 20.89 -24.95
C ASP A 985 18.55 20.23 -25.64
N SER A 986 18.38 18.92 -25.48
CA SER A 986 17.41 18.10 -26.19
C SER A 986 17.22 16.76 -25.51
N THR A 987 16.27 15.97 -26.03
CA THR A 987 16.04 14.59 -25.60
C THR A 987 17.17 13.67 -26.08
N VAL A 988 17.88 13.10 -25.11
CA VAL A 988 18.94 12.11 -25.26
C VAL A 988 18.80 11.10 -24.11
N ARG A 989 19.00 9.81 -24.38
CA ARG A 989 19.21 8.79 -23.35
C ARG A 989 20.70 8.60 -23.15
N VAL A 990 21.18 8.75 -21.93
CA VAL A 990 22.59 8.51 -21.57
C VAL A 990 22.66 7.24 -20.73
N GLY A 991 23.37 6.23 -21.23
CA GLY A 991 23.57 4.97 -20.52
C GLY A 991 24.73 5.08 -19.54
N ASP A 992 25.94 5.27 -20.07
CA ASP A 992 27.17 5.41 -19.28
C ASP A 992 28.05 6.54 -19.79
N LEU A 993 28.99 6.97 -18.96
CA LEU A 993 30.02 7.95 -19.30
C LEU A 993 31.39 7.60 -18.69
N SER A 994 32.44 8.24 -19.21
CA SER A 994 33.77 8.26 -18.61
C SER A 994 34.56 9.49 -19.06
N LEU A 995 35.57 9.87 -18.26
CA LEU A 995 36.53 10.93 -18.54
C LEU A 995 37.94 10.33 -18.73
N GLY A 996 38.35 10.17 -19.99
CA GLY A 996 39.62 9.54 -20.38
C GLY A 996 40.80 10.51 -20.39
N SER A 997 42.01 9.95 -20.54
CA SER A 997 43.30 10.67 -20.60
C SER A 997 43.79 11.02 -21.99
#